data_AF-A0A6L8EJ22-F1
#
_entry.id   AF-A0A6L8EJ22-F1
#
_cell.length_a   1.000
_cell.length_b   1.000
_cell.length_c   1.000
_cell.angle_alpha   90.00
_cell.angle_beta   90.00
_cell.angle_gamma   90.00
#
_symmetry.space_group_name_H-M   'P 1'
#
loop_
_entity.id
_entity.type
_entity.pdbx_description
1 polymer ?
#
loop_
_entity_poly.entity_id
_entity_poly.type
_entity_poly.pdbx_seq_one_letter_code
_entity_poly.pdbx_strand_id
1 'polypeptide(L)'
;MHLSWNEIRVRAAGFLQEWWNTVRERSETQSFYNDFFDIFGVKRRTVARYEQHVKKLDNSSGFIDLFWPGVLIVEQKSVGRDLTKAYGQAGEYFDALKESERPRYLLVSDFQSFELHDLDERKMLAFPLKDLPEHVEAFGFILGVQHRAFRDQDPVNIQASELVGRLHDALFESGYRGHDLERFLVRIVFCLFADDTGIFEPRDIFLDFIETRTGEDGSDTGARLMELFQVLDTPEDQRQKTRDEDLTRFPYINGELFNGPLRIPAFDSAMRRILLDACNFDWSNISPAIFGALFQSIMDPEERRATGAHYTTEKNILKVIEPLFMDDLRAEFMRLKSRKDSRRIAELQRFQKKLGEMRFFDPACGCGNFLIIAYRELRSLEIEVLQEIRQAGQLDAMAQDLSLIDVDQFYGIELKEFPVRIAETALWMMDHIMNNRLSLEFGQIYARIPLQTAPHIVHGDALEIDWTALLPAEECSFVFGNPPCGGFVMRDEQKQRQTKSMMAELGAMGSRLDYVAVWFLKAGNYFQGTPARIAFVATNSITQGEQVAQLWPALFDRYNLEIMFGHRTFPWGSDARGVARVHVVIIGLSDHHSLPLGRRLFTYENTTGEPDETELAQISPYLVGASHLADSHLVIARHGNSISGLPKIGVGTKPVDGGHYILDKEERKELLAHEPEAISLLRPFIGGREYINGLERWILLPLGVPPSELRAMPGVVNRVRAVREYRTNHTGKLANSLAERPTEFHVTVIPDTEFLVIPEVSSERRKYIPIGYLKPPAIPSNKLLVVENATLPLFALLTSTMHMAWLRHVGGRLKSDYSYSTGLVYNTFPAPPDFENRKADHAKLEPLAQAILDARADHPNATLADLYDPDLMPPNLRRAHQALDRAVDRRYRKSGFASERERIEHLFMLYEEMRATLEAGIKEKPKRR
;
A
#
# COMPACT_ATOMS: atom_id res chain seq x y z
N MET A 1 -39.54 -9.13 15.84
CA MET A 1 -40.17 -9.26 14.50
C MET A 1 -40.15 -7.87 13.89
N HIS A 2 -39.19 -7.59 13.01
CA HIS A 2 -38.99 -6.26 12.41
C HIS A 2 -40.01 -6.00 11.32
N LEU A 3 -40.49 -4.76 11.22
CA LEU A 3 -41.40 -4.29 10.18
C LEU A 3 -40.60 -3.99 8.91
N SER A 4 -41.07 -4.44 7.76
CA SER A 4 -40.53 -4.07 6.45
C SER A 4 -40.80 -2.58 6.16
N TRP A 5 -39.97 -1.97 5.30
CA TRP A 5 -40.19 -0.58 4.87
C TRP A 5 -41.57 -0.36 4.23
N ASN A 6 -42.11 -1.34 3.51
CA ASN A 6 -43.46 -1.24 2.97
C ASN A 6 -44.52 -1.25 4.08
N GLU A 7 -44.37 -2.07 5.13
CA GLU A 7 -45.25 -2.03 6.30
C GLU A 7 -45.15 -0.70 7.05
N ILE A 8 -43.94 -0.15 7.16
CA ILE A 8 -43.67 1.16 7.77
C ILE A 8 -44.33 2.26 6.95
N ARG A 9 -44.22 2.24 5.61
CA ARG A 9 -44.90 3.21 4.72
C ARG A 9 -46.42 3.11 4.84
N VAL A 10 -46.99 1.90 4.94
CA VAL A 10 -48.42 1.68 5.16
C VAL A 10 -48.85 2.21 6.53
N ARG A 11 -48.08 1.96 7.59
CA ARG A 11 -48.34 2.51 8.92
C ARG A 11 -48.21 4.02 8.94
N ALA A 12 -47.24 4.60 8.21
CA ALA A 12 -47.08 6.04 8.06
C ALA A 12 -48.26 6.66 7.31
N ALA A 13 -48.83 5.97 6.32
CA ALA A 13 -50.06 6.40 5.66
C ALA A 13 -51.27 6.34 6.62
N GLY A 14 -51.33 5.34 7.52
CA GLY A 14 -52.33 5.29 8.59
C GLY A 14 -52.18 6.43 9.60
N PHE A 15 -50.94 6.69 10.03
CA PHE A 15 -50.59 7.83 10.87
C PHE A 15 -51.00 9.16 10.22
N LEU A 16 -50.72 9.32 8.93
CA LEU A 16 -51.14 10.49 8.17
C LEU A 16 -52.66 10.70 8.21
N GLN A 17 -53.45 9.63 8.03
CA GLN A 17 -54.91 9.71 8.05
C GLN A 17 -55.45 10.15 9.42
N GLU A 18 -54.88 9.63 10.51
CA GLU A 18 -55.27 9.98 11.88
C GLU A 18 -54.92 11.44 12.20
N TRP A 19 -53.72 11.90 11.79
CA TRP A 19 -53.17 13.19 12.21
C TRP A 19 -53.37 14.34 11.20
N TRP A 20 -53.97 14.08 10.03
CA TRP A 20 -54.20 15.06 8.96
C TRP A 20 -54.91 16.35 9.41
N ASN A 21 -55.89 16.25 10.32
CA ASN A 21 -56.73 17.37 10.74
C ASN A 21 -56.42 17.89 12.16
N THR A 22 -55.28 17.52 12.76
CA THR A 22 -54.96 17.87 14.15
C THR A 22 -54.46 19.31 14.27
N VAL A 23 -55.04 20.09 15.20
CA VAL A 23 -54.83 21.55 15.31
C VAL A 23 -54.57 22.08 16.75
N ARG A 24 -54.37 21.24 17.78
CA ARG A 24 -54.16 21.71 19.18
C ARG A 24 -53.01 21.02 19.93
N GLU A 25 -52.08 21.83 20.46
CA GLU A 25 -50.76 21.44 21.00
C GLU A 25 -50.74 20.84 22.42
N ARG A 26 -51.65 21.21 23.34
CA ARG A 26 -51.46 20.84 24.77
C ARG A 26 -52.03 19.50 25.21
N SER A 27 -52.83 18.81 24.40
CA SER A 27 -53.38 17.49 24.76
C SER A 27 -52.87 16.33 23.90
N GLU A 28 -52.29 16.60 22.73
CA GLU A 28 -52.05 15.55 21.72
C GLU A 28 -50.57 15.26 21.41
N THR A 29 -49.61 16.09 21.82
CA THR A 29 -48.18 15.87 21.50
C THR A 29 -47.67 14.50 21.93
N GLN A 30 -48.08 14.05 23.13
CA GLN A 30 -47.67 12.73 23.61
C GLN A 30 -48.31 11.61 22.79
N SER A 31 -49.59 11.73 22.43
CA SER A 31 -50.28 10.76 21.56
C SER A 31 -49.63 10.72 20.17
N PHE A 32 -49.34 11.88 19.57
CA PHE A 32 -48.68 12.00 18.27
C PHE A 32 -47.36 11.26 18.22
N TYR A 33 -46.47 11.47 19.21
CA TYR A 33 -45.18 10.78 19.21
C TYR A 33 -45.25 9.32 19.66
N ASN A 34 -46.27 8.90 20.41
CA ASN A 34 -46.48 7.47 20.65
C ASN A 34 -46.83 6.78 19.32
N ASP A 35 -47.78 7.33 18.57
CA ASP A 35 -48.22 6.78 17.29
C ASP A 35 -47.12 6.87 16.21
N PHE A 36 -46.33 7.95 16.21
CA PHE A 36 -45.21 8.13 15.29
C PHE A 36 -44.15 7.04 15.46
N PHE A 37 -43.79 6.70 16.70
CA PHE A 37 -42.84 5.63 16.98
C PHE A 37 -43.45 4.23 16.68
N ASP A 38 -44.75 4.06 16.85
CA ASP A 38 -45.46 2.82 16.51
C ASP A 38 -45.50 2.53 14.99
N ILE A 39 -45.30 3.54 14.13
CA ILE A 39 -45.04 3.36 12.69
C ILE A 39 -43.86 2.40 12.50
N PHE A 40 -42.81 2.56 13.31
CA PHE A 40 -41.57 1.78 13.29
C PHE A 40 -41.64 0.54 14.20
N GLY A 41 -42.77 0.30 14.87
CA GLY A 41 -42.95 -0.84 15.79
C GLY A 41 -42.18 -0.70 17.10
N VAL A 42 -41.65 0.49 17.39
CA VAL A 42 -40.91 0.80 18.60
C VAL A 42 -41.85 1.46 19.60
N LYS A 43 -41.98 0.89 20.80
CA LYS A 43 -42.75 1.54 21.85
C LYS A 43 -41.94 2.70 22.40
N ARG A 44 -42.32 3.95 22.10
CA ARG A 44 -41.61 5.18 22.52
C ARG A 44 -41.09 5.15 23.96
N ARG A 45 -41.89 4.66 24.93
CA ARG A 45 -41.50 4.55 26.36
C ARG A 45 -40.27 3.68 26.66
N THR A 46 -39.85 2.84 25.72
CA THR A 46 -38.67 1.97 25.86
C THR A 46 -37.38 2.69 25.49
N VAL A 47 -37.47 3.80 24.77
CA VAL A 47 -36.32 4.51 24.18
C VAL A 47 -36.28 6.00 24.52
N ALA A 48 -37.44 6.64 24.73
CA ALA A 48 -37.57 8.08 24.91
C ALA A 48 -38.50 8.47 26.06
N ARG A 49 -38.18 9.61 26.69
CA ARG A 49 -38.92 10.23 27.82
C ARG A 49 -39.50 11.59 27.42
N TYR A 50 -40.67 11.92 27.96
CA TYR A 50 -41.32 13.22 27.77
C TYR A 50 -40.94 14.20 28.88
N GLU A 51 -41.04 15.50 28.58
CA GLU A 51 -40.92 16.60 29.54
C GLU A 51 -39.61 16.50 30.37
N GLN A 52 -38.49 16.24 29.69
CA GLN A 52 -37.19 16.20 30.37
C GLN A 52 -36.82 17.61 30.83
N HIS A 53 -36.71 17.79 32.14
CA HIS A 53 -36.24 19.05 32.71
C HIS A 53 -34.76 19.26 32.41
N VAL A 54 -34.42 20.41 31.84
CA VAL A 54 -33.06 20.83 31.52
C VAL A 54 -32.81 22.22 32.07
N LYS A 55 -31.67 22.38 32.75
CA LYS A 55 -31.21 23.68 33.25
C LYS A 55 -30.27 24.28 32.22
N LYS A 56 -30.69 25.37 31.59
CA LYS A 56 -29.95 26.05 30.51
C LYS A 56 -28.72 26.79 31.06
N LEU A 57 -27.80 27.13 30.14
CA LEU A 57 -26.56 27.84 30.44
C LEU A 57 -26.78 29.23 31.06
N ASP A 58 -27.93 29.85 30.80
CA ASP A 58 -28.34 31.14 31.35
C ASP A 58 -29.04 31.04 32.73
N ASN A 59 -28.97 29.88 33.40
CA ASN A 59 -29.66 29.54 34.65
C ASN A 59 -31.20 29.50 34.59
N SER A 60 -31.81 29.63 33.40
CA SER A 60 -33.24 29.35 33.23
C SER A 60 -33.51 27.85 33.11
N SER A 61 -34.75 27.42 33.38
CA SER A 61 -35.18 26.03 33.26
C SER A 61 -36.16 25.87 32.10
N GLY A 62 -36.01 24.81 31.32
CA GLY A 62 -36.97 24.41 30.29
C GLY A 62 -37.24 22.92 30.31
N PHE A 63 -38.22 22.51 29.51
CA PHE A 63 -38.60 21.11 29.33
C PHE A 63 -38.46 20.76 27.86
N ILE A 64 -37.79 19.64 27.58
CA ILE A 64 -37.75 19.04 26.24
C ILE A 64 -39.04 18.27 26.04
N ASP A 65 -39.72 18.47 24.91
CA ASP A 65 -40.98 17.77 24.61
C ASP A 65 -40.77 16.26 24.56
N LEU A 66 -39.88 15.74 23.71
CA LEU A 66 -39.44 14.33 23.72
C LEU A 66 -37.91 14.24 23.64
N PHE A 67 -37.35 13.37 24.49
CA PHE A 67 -35.92 13.16 24.59
C PHE A 67 -35.56 11.67 24.57
N TRP A 68 -34.76 11.27 23.59
CA TRP A 68 -34.06 10.00 23.50
C TRP A 68 -32.55 10.27 23.67
N PRO A 69 -31.96 9.96 24.83
CA PRO A 69 -30.55 10.22 25.12
C PRO A 69 -29.63 9.66 24.02
N GLY A 70 -28.70 10.47 23.53
CA GLY A 70 -27.72 10.07 22.50
C GLY A 70 -28.28 9.96 21.07
N VAL A 71 -29.61 9.95 20.88
CA VAL A 71 -30.21 9.69 19.56
C VAL A 71 -31.04 10.86 19.06
N LEU A 72 -32.09 11.26 19.77
CA LEU A 72 -33.09 12.21 19.25
C LEU A 72 -33.55 13.20 20.31
N ILE A 73 -33.54 14.49 19.97
CA ILE A 73 -34.31 15.52 20.66
C ILE A 73 -35.43 16.02 19.77
N VAL A 74 -36.59 16.26 20.37
CA VAL A 74 -37.76 16.78 19.67
C VAL A 74 -38.28 18.02 20.38
N GLU A 75 -38.55 19.06 19.59
CA GLU A 75 -39.30 20.23 20.01
C GLU A 75 -40.57 20.36 19.16
N GLN A 76 -41.72 20.33 19.81
CA GLN A 76 -43.03 20.38 19.19
C GLN A 76 -43.62 21.79 19.31
N LYS A 77 -44.33 22.24 18.27
CA LYS A 77 -45.12 23.48 18.31
C LYS A 77 -46.57 23.26 17.86
N SER A 78 -47.44 24.24 18.17
CA SER A 78 -48.76 24.38 17.54
C SER A 78 -48.64 24.59 16.03
N VAL A 79 -49.60 24.08 15.26
CA VAL A 79 -49.73 24.27 13.81
C VAL A 79 -49.54 25.74 13.39
N GLY A 80 -48.68 25.97 12.40
CA GLY A 80 -48.40 27.30 11.83
C GLY A 80 -47.49 28.18 12.67
N ARG A 81 -46.86 27.65 13.73
CA ARG A 81 -45.80 28.34 14.48
C ARG A 81 -44.45 28.20 13.78
N ASP A 82 -43.57 29.14 14.07
CA ASP A 82 -42.24 29.24 13.47
C ASP A 82 -41.28 28.13 13.98
N LEU A 83 -40.97 27.16 13.13
CA LEU A 83 -40.05 26.05 13.42
C LEU A 83 -38.60 26.50 13.59
N THR A 84 -38.21 27.66 13.03
CA THR A 84 -36.86 28.23 13.22
C THR A 84 -36.61 28.53 14.70
N LYS A 85 -37.63 29.00 15.41
CA LYS A 85 -37.55 29.26 16.86
C LYS A 85 -37.53 27.96 17.66
N ALA A 86 -38.27 26.94 17.22
CA ALA A 86 -38.24 25.61 17.82
C ALA A 86 -36.85 24.98 17.70
N TYR A 87 -36.21 25.10 16.53
CA TYR A 87 -34.84 24.65 16.30
C TYR A 87 -33.84 25.36 17.21
N GLY A 88 -33.92 26.69 17.31
CA GLY A 88 -33.07 27.46 18.23
C GLY A 88 -33.23 27.01 19.69
N GLN A 89 -34.47 26.75 20.13
CA GLN A 89 -34.76 26.26 21.47
C GLN A 89 -34.24 24.84 21.72
N ALA A 90 -34.38 23.94 20.74
CA ALA A 90 -33.81 22.59 20.81
C ALA A 90 -32.28 22.61 20.84
N GLY A 91 -31.65 23.55 20.13
CA GLY A 91 -30.20 23.80 20.20
C GLY A 91 -29.74 24.24 21.59
N GLU A 92 -30.47 25.14 22.25
CA GLU A 92 -30.18 25.54 23.64
C GLU A 92 -30.26 24.36 24.62
N TYR A 93 -31.19 23.42 24.39
CA TYR A 93 -31.27 22.20 25.17
C TYR A 93 -30.10 21.27 24.89
N PHE A 94 -29.75 21.08 23.61
CA PHE A 94 -28.59 20.30 23.19
C PHE A 94 -27.30 20.74 23.90
N ASP A 95 -27.05 22.06 23.93
CA ASP A 95 -25.85 22.62 24.57
C ASP A 95 -25.82 22.39 26.10
N ALA A 96 -26.99 22.30 26.71
CA ALA A 96 -27.16 22.10 28.16
C ALA A 96 -27.12 20.62 28.58
N LEU A 97 -27.13 19.66 27.65
CA LEU A 97 -27.00 18.23 27.92
C LEU A 97 -25.54 17.82 28.17
N LYS A 98 -25.35 16.75 28.94
CA LYS A 98 -24.04 16.10 29.10
C LYS A 98 -23.59 15.56 27.74
N GLU A 99 -22.27 15.56 27.51
CA GLU A 99 -21.68 15.10 26.24
C GLU A 99 -22.14 13.69 25.85
N SER A 100 -22.24 12.76 26.81
CA SER A 100 -22.73 11.39 26.60
C SER A 100 -24.23 11.27 26.28
N GLU A 101 -25.02 12.32 26.52
CA GLU A 101 -26.47 12.33 26.28
C GLU A 101 -26.85 13.17 25.05
N ARG A 102 -25.87 13.83 24.40
CA ARG A 102 -26.11 14.70 23.25
C ARG A 102 -26.64 13.89 22.06
N PRO A 103 -27.84 14.21 21.55
CA PRO A 103 -28.46 13.45 20.49
C PRO A 103 -27.87 13.78 19.12
N ARG A 104 -27.70 12.78 18.26
CA ARG A 104 -27.34 12.98 16.85
C ARG A 104 -28.43 13.72 16.06
N TYR A 105 -29.68 13.39 16.32
CA TYR A 105 -30.83 13.92 15.57
C TYR A 105 -31.59 14.97 16.37
N LEU A 106 -32.01 16.03 15.70
CA LEU A 106 -32.91 17.05 16.21
C LEU A 106 -34.10 17.15 15.26
N LEU A 107 -35.30 16.88 15.79
CA LEU A 107 -36.54 17.01 15.04
C LEU A 107 -37.37 18.16 15.58
N VAL A 108 -37.79 19.07 14.71
CA VAL A 108 -38.82 20.07 15.03
C VAL A 108 -40.06 19.81 14.20
N SER A 109 -41.23 19.93 14.82
CA SER A 109 -42.51 19.71 14.13
C SER A 109 -43.62 20.60 14.67
N ASP A 110 -44.56 20.97 13.80
CA ASP A 110 -45.79 21.70 14.15
C ASP A 110 -47.06 20.86 13.91
N PHE A 111 -46.93 19.52 13.92
CA PHE A 111 -47.92 18.51 13.48
C PHE A 111 -48.07 18.39 11.97
N GLN A 112 -47.95 19.48 11.23
CA GLN A 112 -48.18 19.49 9.78
C GLN A 112 -46.89 19.50 8.95
N SER A 113 -45.76 19.76 9.61
CA SER A 113 -44.43 19.77 9.00
C SER A 113 -43.43 19.06 9.89
N PHE A 114 -42.45 18.38 9.28
CA PHE A 114 -41.28 17.81 9.92
C PHE A 114 -40.05 18.54 9.40
N GLU A 115 -39.13 18.85 10.29
CA GLU A 115 -37.79 19.31 9.94
C GLU A 115 -36.78 18.55 10.81
N LEU A 116 -36.16 17.53 10.19
CA LEU A 116 -35.19 16.64 10.81
C LEU A 116 -33.78 17.11 10.47
N HIS A 117 -32.95 17.29 11.50
CA HIS A 117 -31.56 17.64 11.40
C HIS A 117 -30.69 16.48 11.89
N ASP A 118 -29.74 16.08 11.05
CA ASP A 118 -28.62 15.20 11.44
C ASP A 118 -27.43 16.11 11.80
N LEU A 119 -27.14 16.22 13.09
CA LEU A 119 -26.13 17.14 13.62
C LEU A 119 -24.70 16.68 13.31
N ASP A 120 -24.49 15.37 13.11
CA ASP A 120 -23.19 14.81 12.76
C ASP A 120 -22.88 15.04 11.28
N GLU A 121 -23.85 14.75 10.40
CA GLU A 121 -23.67 14.94 8.95
C GLU A 121 -23.93 16.38 8.48
N ARG A 122 -24.46 17.24 9.36
CA ARG A 122 -24.91 18.61 9.06
C ARG A 122 -25.90 18.66 7.90
N LYS A 123 -26.81 17.68 7.86
CA LYS A 123 -27.88 17.58 6.87
C LYS A 123 -29.22 17.93 7.50
N MET A 124 -30.07 18.58 6.72
CA MET A 124 -31.44 18.90 7.10
C MET A 124 -32.40 18.38 6.04
N LEU A 125 -33.48 17.75 6.50
CA LEU A 125 -34.60 17.30 5.68
C LEU A 125 -35.89 17.89 6.24
N ALA A 126 -36.52 18.76 5.46
CA ALA A 126 -37.81 19.37 5.79
C ALA A 126 -38.89 18.96 4.78
N PHE A 127 -40.04 18.52 5.27
CA PHE A 127 -41.16 18.08 4.44
C PHE A 127 -42.49 18.18 5.20
N PRO A 128 -43.63 18.36 4.51
CA PRO A 128 -44.95 18.37 5.15
C PRO A 128 -45.39 16.95 5.54
N LEU A 129 -46.23 16.81 6.58
CA LEU A 129 -46.74 15.54 7.11
C LEU A 129 -47.31 14.62 5.99
N LYS A 130 -47.95 15.20 4.96
CA LYS A 130 -48.49 14.48 3.80
C LYS A 130 -47.46 13.62 3.05
N ASP A 131 -46.19 14.01 3.09
CA ASP A 131 -45.10 13.36 2.38
C ASP A 131 -44.33 12.41 3.32
N LEU A 132 -44.77 12.24 4.59
CA LEU A 132 -44.16 11.33 5.55
C LEU A 132 -44.00 9.90 5.01
N PRO A 133 -44.98 9.29 4.30
CA PRO A 133 -44.80 7.95 3.72
C PRO A 133 -43.65 7.85 2.71
N GLU A 134 -43.24 8.96 2.08
CA GLU A 134 -42.12 9.01 1.11
C GLU A 134 -40.77 9.27 1.78
N HIS A 135 -40.78 9.62 3.06
CA HIS A 135 -39.61 10.04 3.83
C HIS A 135 -39.36 9.20 5.10
N VAL A 136 -40.07 8.08 5.29
CA VAL A 136 -39.93 7.22 6.48
C VAL A 136 -38.50 6.70 6.68
N GLU A 137 -37.73 6.55 5.60
CA GLU A 137 -36.34 6.08 5.63
C GLU A 137 -35.40 7.06 6.32
N ALA A 138 -35.72 8.36 6.29
CA ALA A 138 -34.96 9.38 7.01
C ALA A 138 -35.01 9.18 8.53
N PHE A 139 -36.03 8.47 9.02
CA PHE A 139 -36.19 8.09 10.42
C PHE A 139 -35.77 6.64 10.69
N GLY A 140 -35.02 6.01 9.76
CA GLY A 140 -34.55 4.63 9.92
C GLY A 140 -33.67 4.40 11.14
N PHE A 141 -33.09 5.46 11.71
CA PHE A 141 -32.40 5.39 13.00
C PHE A 141 -33.33 4.92 14.15
N ILE A 142 -34.65 5.12 14.05
CA ILE A 142 -35.62 4.59 15.03
C ILE A 142 -35.65 3.06 15.01
N LEU A 143 -35.34 2.43 13.87
CA LEU A 143 -35.17 0.99 13.71
C LEU A 143 -33.75 0.50 13.99
N GLY A 144 -32.82 1.40 14.30
CA GLY A 144 -31.38 1.09 14.35
C GLY A 144 -30.69 1.01 12.97
N VAL A 145 -31.36 1.42 11.88
CA VAL A 145 -30.80 1.42 10.53
C VAL A 145 -30.14 2.76 10.24
N GLN A 146 -28.81 2.82 10.20
CA GLN A 146 -28.07 4.00 9.76
C GLN A 146 -27.78 3.96 8.24
N HIS A 147 -28.06 5.07 7.55
CA HIS A 147 -27.80 5.20 6.11
C HIS A 147 -26.29 5.35 5.87
N ARG A 148 -25.69 4.40 5.15
CA ARG A 148 -24.23 4.29 4.96
C ARG A 148 -23.74 5.18 3.81
N ALA A 149 -22.73 6.00 4.06
CA ALA A 149 -21.89 6.59 3.02
C ALA A 149 -20.42 6.25 3.33
N PHE A 150 -19.83 5.36 2.54
CA PHE A 150 -18.41 5.03 2.64
C PHE A 150 -17.60 6.19 2.06
N ARG A 151 -17.00 7.01 2.93
CA ARG A 151 -15.92 7.95 2.58
C ARG A 151 -14.71 7.65 3.47
N ASP A 152 -13.52 7.84 2.91
CA ASP A 152 -12.18 7.58 3.47
C ASP A 152 -12.19 7.28 4.99
N GLN A 153 -12.20 5.99 5.31
CA GLN A 153 -12.40 5.43 6.66
C GLN A 153 -11.14 5.49 7.54
N ASP A 154 -10.08 6.17 7.07
CA ASP A 154 -8.76 6.15 7.69
C ASP A 154 -8.76 6.62 9.17
N PRO A 155 -9.48 7.69 9.58
CA PRO A 155 -9.41 8.16 10.97
C PRO A 155 -10.02 7.17 11.98
N VAL A 156 -11.13 6.53 11.61
CA VAL A 156 -11.92 5.67 12.51
C VAL A 156 -11.20 4.32 12.71
N ASN A 157 -10.64 3.76 11.63
CA ASN A 157 -9.84 2.53 11.69
C ASN A 157 -8.56 2.70 12.54
N ILE A 158 -7.92 3.87 12.50
CA ILE A 158 -6.74 4.16 13.32
C ILE A 158 -7.11 4.16 14.81
N GLN A 159 -8.18 4.85 15.19
CA GLN A 159 -8.62 4.92 16.59
C GLN A 159 -8.98 3.53 17.15
N ALA A 160 -9.75 2.74 16.40
CA ALA A 160 -10.10 1.38 16.80
C ALA A 160 -8.87 0.46 16.92
N SER A 161 -7.88 0.60 16.02
CA SER A 161 -6.61 -0.13 16.12
C SER A 161 -5.84 0.25 17.38
N GLU A 162 -5.83 1.54 17.76
CA GLU A 162 -5.20 2.00 19.00
C GLU A 162 -5.90 1.44 20.25
N LEU A 163 -7.23 1.33 20.26
CA LEU A 163 -7.98 0.74 21.38
C LEU A 163 -7.58 -0.72 21.63
N VAL A 164 -7.56 -1.54 20.58
CA VAL A 164 -7.20 -2.96 20.69
C VAL A 164 -5.69 -3.13 20.93
N GLY A 165 -4.85 -2.28 20.35
CA GLY A 165 -3.41 -2.24 20.63
C GLY A 165 -3.11 -2.02 22.12
N ARG A 166 -3.82 -1.10 22.79
CA ARG A 166 -3.69 -0.91 24.25
C ARG A 166 -4.05 -2.17 25.03
N LEU A 167 -5.10 -2.89 24.63
CA LEU A 167 -5.49 -4.14 25.28
C LEU A 167 -4.45 -5.26 25.07
N HIS A 168 -3.92 -5.36 23.84
CA HIS A 168 -2.82 -6.26 23.51
C HIS A 168 -1.61 -6.03 24.42
N ASP A 169 -1.14 -4.78 24.49
CA ASP A 169 0.08 -4.44 25.22
C ASP A 169 -0.07 -4.74 26.72
N ALA A 170 -1.23 -4.41 27.32
CA ALA A 170 -1.50 -4.69 28.72
C ALA A 170 -1.48 -6.21 29.01
N LEU A 171 -2.12 -7.03 28.16
CA LEU A 171 -2.11 -8.48 28.30
C LEU A 171 -0.71 -9.08 28.08
N PHE A 172 0.04 -8.54 27.11
CA PHE A 172 1.40 -8.98 26.83
C PHE A 172 2.34 -8.69 28.01
N GLU A 173 2.23 -7.50 28.62
CA GLU A 173 2.99 -7.10 29.80
C GLU A 173 2.64 -7.93 31.03
N SER A 174 1.39 -8.37 31.17
CA SER A 174 0.96 -9.25 32.27
C SER A 174 1.41 -10.71 32.13
N GLY A 175 1.95 -11.08 30.96
CA GLY A 175 2.49 -12.40 30.67
C GLY A 175 1.57 -13.30 29.84
N TYR A 176 0.41 -12.80 29.40
CA TYR A 176 -0.44 -13.50 28.43
C TYR A 176 0.10 -13.25 27.02
N ARG A 177 0.83 -14.22 26.45
CA ARG A 177 1.63 -14.02 25.23
C ARG A 177 1.48 -15.15 24.21
N GLY A 178 1.92 -14.85 22.99
CA GLY A 178 2.01 -15.78 21.87
C GLY A 178 0.64 -16.15 21.33
N HIS A 179 0.53 -17.39 20.84
CA HIS A 179 -0.66 -17.95 20.20
C HIS A 179 -2.00 -17.64 20.89
N ASP A 180 -2.05 -17.74 22.23
CA ASP A 180 -3.28 -17.53 22.96
C ASP A 180 -3.70 -16.04 23.01
N LEU A 181 -2.73 -15.13 23.14
CA LEU A 181 -2.98 -13.67 23.10
C LEU A 181 -3.56 -13.26 21.75
N GLU A 182 -2.90 -13.73 20.71
CA GLU A 182 -3.27 -13.49 19.32
C GLU A 182 -4.71 -13.96 19.04
N ARG A 183 -5.01 -15.24 19.28
CA ARG A 183 -6.37 -15.78 19.09
C ARG A 183 -7.42 -15.11 19.97
N PHE A 184 -7.06 -14.79 21.21
CA PHE A 184 -7.95 -14.07 22.12
C PHE A 184 -8.36 -12.71 21.55
N LEU A 185 -7.39 -11.93 21.06
CA LEU A 185 -7.68 -10.61 20.49
C LEU A 185 -8.55 -10.68 19.25
N VAL A 186 -8.34 -11.64 18.35
CA VAL A 186 -9.20 -11.81 17.17
C VAL A 186 -10.65 -12.10 17.59
N ARG A 187 -10.85 -12.96 18.59
CA ARG A 187 -12.19 -13.23 19.14
C ARG A 187 -12.83 -12.00 19.79
N ILE A 188 -12.04 -11.19 20.51
CA ILE A 188 -12.53 -9.93 21.09
C ILE A 188 -12.94 -8.95 20.00
N VAL A 189 -12.11 -8.74 18.97
CA VAL A 189 -12.46 -7.82 17.87
C VAL A 189 -13.71 -8.29 17.13
N PHE A 190 -13.86 -9.61 16.93
CA PHE A 190 -15.10 -10.15 16.39
C PHE A 190 -16.29 -9.82 17.31
N CYS A 191 -16.20 -10.04 18.62
CA CYS A 191 -17.29 -9.72 19.55
C CYS A 191 -17.65 -8.23 19.54
N LEU A 192 -16.66 -7.34 19.54
CA LEU A 192 -16.85 -5.88 19.47
C LEU A 192 -17.61 -5.49 18.20
N PHE A 193 -17.20 -6.04 17.05
CA PHE A 193 -17.89 -5.82 15.79
C PHE A 193 -19.28 -6.45 15.75
N ALA A 194 -19.44 -7.66 16.30
CA ALA A 194 -20.70 -8.38 16.31
C ALA A 194 -21.78 -7.66 17.11
N ASP A 195 -21.39 -6.99 18.20
CA ASP A 195 -22.27 -6.20 19.07
C ASP A 195 -22.88 -4.99 18.35
N ASP A 196 -22.09 -4.32 17.50
CA ASP A 196 -22.50 -3.10 16.80
C ASP A 196 -23.14 -3.33 15.42
N THR A 197 -22.93 -4.50 14.81
CA THR A 197 -23.39 -4.80 13.44
C THR A 197 -24.61 -5.72 13.38
N GLY A 198 -25.21 -6.02 14.53
CA GLY A 198 -26.43 -6.83 14.64
C GLY A 198 -26.19 -8.32 14.45
N ILE A 199 -24.95 -8.81 14.68
CA ILE A 199 -24.72 -10.26 14.85
C ILE A 199 -25.18 -10.68 16.24
N PHE A 200 -24.83 -9.89 17.26
CA PHE A 200 -25.37 -10.07 18.60
C PHE A 200 -26.63 -9.23 18.79
N GLU A 201 -27.63 -9.82 19.44
CA GLU A 201 -28.90 -9.17 19.72
C GLU A 201 -29.30 -9.30 21.21
N PRO A 202 -29.84 -8.24 21.83
CA PRO A 202 -29.94 -6.87 21.32
C PRO A 202 -28.56 -6.22 21.17
N ARG A 203 -28.52 -5.06 20.50
CA ARG A 203 -27.32 -4.22 20.45
C ARG A 203 -26.79 -3.97 21.87
N ASP A 204 -25.48 -3.88 22.00
CA ASP A 204 -24.74 -3.63 23.25
C ASP A 204 -24.81 -4.80 24.25
N ILE A 205 -25.25 -6.00 23.85
CA ILE A 205 -25.31 -7.15 24.76
C ILE A 205 -23.92 -7.60 25.23
N PHE A 206 -22.88 -7.43 24.39
CA PHE A 206 -21.50 -7.71 24.81
C PHE A 206 -20.99 -6.64 25.77
N LEU A 207 -21.24 -5.35 25.50
CA LEU A 207 -20.97 -4.27 26.45
C LEU A 207 -21.65 -4.52 27.80
N ASP A 208 -22.96 -4.76 27.79
CA ASP A 208 -23.77 -5.06 28.98
C ASP A 208 -23.23 -6.26 29.74
N PHE A 209 -22.81 -7.32 29.04
CA PHE A 209 -22.21 -8.50 29.65
C PHE A 209 -20.92 -8.15 30.41
N ILE A 210 -20.02 -7.36 29.82
CA ILE A 210 -18.79 -6.95 30.50
C ILE A 210 -19.10 -5.98 31.65
N GLU A 211 -20.00 -5.03 31.46
CA GLU A 211 -20.33 -4.04 32.50
C GLU A 211 -21.01 -4.66 33.71
N THR A 212 -21.97 -5.56 33.49
CA THR A 212 -22.88 -6.04 34.55
C THR A 212 -22.53 -7.42 35.11
N ARG A 213 -21.80 -8.26 34.36
CA ARG A 213 -21.50 -9.66 34.74
C ARG A 213 -20.04 -9.90 35.10
N THR A 214 -19.21 -8.86 35.15
CA THR A 214 -17.81 -8.94 35.61
C THR A 214 -17.55 -7.92 36.72
N GLY A 215 -16.65 -8.26 37.66
CA GLY A 215 -16.26 -7.41 38.78
C GLY A 215 -15.47 -6.18 38.34
N GLU A 216 -15.65 -5.05 39.02
CA GLU A 216 -14.94 -3.79 38.71
C GLU A 216 -13.41 -3.89 38.84
N ASP A 217 -12.92 -4.84 39.64
CA ASP A 217 -11.50 -5.13 39.81
C ASP A 217 -10.89 -5.95 38.66
N GLY A 218 -11.73 -6.44 37.72
CA GLY A 218 -11.33 -7.22 36.56
C GLY A 218 -10.99 -8.69 36.83
N SER A 219 -11.04 -9.14 38.09
CA SER A 219 -10.50 -10.45 38.49
C SER A 219 -11.18 -11.65 37.85
N ASP A 220 -12.45 -11.52 37.46
CA ASP A 220 -13.25 -12.57 36.82
C ASP A 220 -13.47 -12.36 35.32
N THR A 221 -13.08 -11.21 34.75
CA THR A 221 -13.36 -10.83 33.36
C THR A 221 -12.87 -11.87 32.36
N GLY A 222 -11.62 -12.35 32.52
CA GLY A 222 -11.05 -13.35 31.61
C GLY A 222 -11.79 -14.70 31.65
N ALA A 223 -12.21 -15.15 32.83
CA ALA A 223 -12.95 -16.41 32.97
C ALA A 223 -14.34 -16.31 32.33
N ARG A 224 -15.02 -15.16 32.50
CA ARG A 224 -16.33 -14.88 31.88
C ARG A 224 -16.27 -14.80 30.36
N LEU A 225 -15.20 -14.21 29.82
CA LEU A 225 -14.97 -14.19 28.37
C LEU A 225 -14.75 -15.60 27.80
N MET A 226 -14.02 -16.46 28.52
CA MET A 226 -13.85 -17.86 28.09
C MET A 226 -15.16 -18.64 28.13
N GLU A 227 -16.01 -18.39 29.13
CA GLU A 227 -17.36 -18.96 29.21
C GLU A 227 -18.22 -18.52 28.00
N LEU A 228 -18.17 -17.24 27.65
CA LEU A 228 -18.84 -16.70 26.46
C LEU A 228 -18.32 -17.35 25.19
N PHE A 229 -17.00 -17.49 25.00
CA PHE A 229 -16.43 -18.12 23.80
C PHE A 229 -16.90 -19.56 23.62
N GLN A 230 -17.07 -20.31 24.72
CA GLN A 230 -17.66 -21.64 24.65
C GLN A 230 -19.13 -21.59 24.20
N VAL A 231 -19.90 -20.60 24.63
CA VAL A 231 -21.30 -20.41 24.18
C VAL A 231 -21.37 -20.13 22.68
N LEU A 232 -20.49 -19.26 22.18
CA LEU A 232 -20.40 -18.91 20.76
C LEU A 232 -19.97 -20.10 19.88
N ASP A 233 -19.28 -21.09 20.47
CA ASP A 233 -18.88 -22.35 19.83
C ASP A 233 -19.83 -23.54 20.10
N THR A 234 -20.90 -23.36 20.87
CA THR A 234 -21.85 -24.44 21.19
C THR A 234 -23.19 -24.23 20.48
N PRO A 235 -23.63 -25.13 19.59
CA PRO A 235 -24.96 -25.09 18.98
C PRO A 235 -26.06 -24.96 20.02
N GLU A 236 -27.09 -24.17 19.74
CA GLU A 236 -28.11 -23.79 20.73
C GLU A 236 -28.82 -24.99 21.36
N ASP A 237 -29.07 -26.03 20.58
CA ASP A 237 -29.70 -27.29 21.01
C ASP A 237 -28.81 -28.19 21.88
N GLN A 238 -27.49 -27.95 21.85
CA GLN A 238 -26.49 -28.66 22.65
C GLN A 238 -26.11 -27.93 23.95
N ARG A 239 -26.63 -26.71 24.16
CA ARG A 239 -26.37 -25.93 25.37
C ARG A 239 -27.02 -26.57 26.60
N GLN A 240 -26.36 -26.46 27.74
CA GLN A 240 -26.89 -26.99 29.00
C GLN A 240 -28.14 -26.20 29.43
N LYS A 241 -29.22 -26.89 29.80
CA LYS A 241 -30.51 -26.28 30.19
C LYS A 241 -30.46 -25.43 31.46
N THR A 242 -29.44 -25.61 32.30
CA THR A 242 -29.22 -24.87 33.54
C THR A 242 -28.24 -23.70 33.37
N ARG A 243 -27.85 -23.38 32.13
CA ARG A 243 -26.94 -22.28 31.82
C ARG A 243 -27.64 -20.94 32.06
N ASP A 244 -26.83 -19.93 32.36
CA ASP A 244 -27.25 -18.55 32.56
C ASP A 244 -28.07 -18.02 31.36
N GLU A 245 -29.26 -17.49 31.65
CA GLU A 245 -30.17 -16.99 30.62
C GLU A 245 -29.53 -15.87 29.79
N ASP A 246 -28.71 -15.00 30.41
CA ASP A 246 -28.05 -13.91 29.68
C ASP A 246 -27.02 -14.42 28.67
N LEU A 247 -26.28 -15.47 29.03
CA LEU A 247 -25.34 -16.11 28.11
C LEU A 247 -26.08 -16.84 26.98
N THR A 248 -27.25 -17.43 27.25
CA THR A 248 -28.02 -18.13 26.20
C THR A 248 -28.55 -17.23 25.10
N ARG A 249 -28.58 -15.90 25.32
CA ARG A 249 -28.98 -14.90 24.33
C ARG A 249 -27.95 -14.69 23.22
N PHE A 250 -26.68 -15.03 23.46
CA PHE A 250 -25.67 -14.96 22.42
C PHE A 250 -25.89 -16.08 21.38
N PRO A 251 -25.80 -15.78 20.08
CA PRO A 251 -26.03 -16.77 19.03
C PRO A 251 -24.91 -17.81 18.99
N TYR A 252 -25.16 -18.89 18.25
CA TYR A 252 -24.09 -19.79 17.81
C TYR A 252 -23.43 -19.23 16.55
N ILE A 253 -22.10 -19.09 16.55
CA ILE A 253 -21.35 -18.43 15.47
C ILE A 253 -20.68 -19.42 14.52
N ASN A 254 -19.99 -20.42 15.07
CA ASN A 254 -18.69 -20.93 14.62
C ASN A 254 -18.46 -21.24 13.13
N GLY A 255 -17.17 -21.40 12.83
CA GLY A 255 -16.52 -21.60 11.54
C GLY A 255 -15.02 -21.60 11.83
N GLU A 256 -14.56 -22.49 12.71
CA GLU A 256 -13.24 -22.48 13.39
C GLU A 256 -12.89 -21.29 14.31
N LEU A 257 -13.47 -20.10 14.16
CA LEU A 257 -13.08 -18.90 14.93
C LEU A 257 -13.07 -19.11 16.47
N PHE A 258 -14.17 -19.65 17.01
CA PHE A 258 -14.31 -19.93 18.44
C PHE A 258 -13.88 -21.35 18.84
N ASN A 259 -13.40 -22.15 17.88
CA ASN A 259 -13.01 -23.53 18.11
C ASN A 259 -11.75 -23.62 18.99
N GLY A 260 -11.82 -24.50 19.98
CA GLY A 260 -10.69 -24.88 20.81
C GLY A 260 -10.46 -23.96 22.02
N PRO A 261 -9.92 -24.53 23.12
CA PRO A 261 -9.71 -23.80 24.36
C PRO A 261 -8.54 -22.81 24.24
N LEU A 262 -8.64 -21.69 24.95
CA LEU A 262 -7.53 -20.77 25.21
C LEU A 262 -7.22 -20.78 26.71
N ARG A 263 -5.97 -20.45 27.09
CA ARG A 263 -5.66 -20.14 28.50
C ARG A 263 -6.53 -18.97 28.96
N ILE A 264 -6.97 -18.98 30.21
CA ILE A 264 -7.74 -17.87 30.79
C ILE A 264 -6.79 -16.67 30.99
N PRO A 265 -7.04 -15.51 30.36
CA PRO A 265 -6.25 -14.31 30.61
C PRO A 265 -6.58 -13.74 32.00
N ALA A 266 -5.57 -13.33 32.75
CA ALA A 266 -5.76 -12.63 34.01
C ALA A 266 -5.93 -11.13 33.74
N PHE A 267 -7.08 -10.58 34.12
CA PHE A 267 -7.41 -9.17 33.97
C PHE A 267 -7.25 -8.44 35.31
N ASP A 268 -6.89 -7.16 35.23
CA ASP A 268 -7.03 -6.20 36.32
C ASP A 268 -8.06 -5.12 35.96
N SER A 269 -8.29 -4.19 36.88
CA SER A 269 -9.26 -3.10 36.70
C SER A 269 -8.91 -2.20 35.50
N ALA A 270 -7.63 -2.02 35.19
CA ALA A 270 -7.19 -1.20 34.07
C ALA A 270 -7.46 -1.89 32.73
N MET A 271 -7.14 -3.18 32.61
CA MET A 271 -7.44 -3.98 31.41
C MET A 271 -8.94 -4.09 31.16
N ARG A 272 -9.75 -4.26 32.23
CA ARG A 272 -11.21 -4.24 32.12
C ARG A 272 -11.70 -2.89 31.60
N ARG A 273 -11.14 -1.78 32.09
CA ARG A 273 -11.49 -0.44 31.60
C ARG A 273 -11.14 -0.28 30.12
N ILE A 274 -9.97 -0.74 29.68
CA ILE A 274 -9.58 -0.70 28.26
C ILE A 274 -10.56 -1.50 27.39
N LEU A 275 -10.98 -2.68 27.84
CA LEU A 275 -11.99 -3.47 27.12
C LEU A 275 -13.34 -2.74 27.05
N LEU A 276 -13.78 -2.11 28.14
CA LEU A 276 -15.01 -1.31 28.14
C LEU A 276 -14.90 -0.07 27.23
N ASP A 277 -13.75 0.62 27.21
CA ASP A 277 -13.51 1.71 26.27
C ASP A 277 -13.64 1.21 24.82
N ALA A 278 -13.17 0.00 24.54
CA ALA A 278 -13.32 -0.64 23.23
C ALA A 278 -14.79 -1.02 22.94
N CYS A 279 -15.54 -1.53 23.92
CA CYS A 279 -16.97 -1.83 23.75
C CYS A 279 -17.82 -0.57 23.52
N ASN A 280 -17.44 0.57 24.08
CA ASN A 280 -18.15 1.84 23.90
C ASN A 280 -17.83 2.56 22.56
N PHE A 281 -16.84 2.06 21.82
CA PHE A 281 -16.50 2.58 20.51
C PHE A 281 -17.45 2.01 19.46
N ASP A 282 -17.90 2.80 18.50
CA ASP A 282 -18.80 2.32 17.43
C ASP A 282 -18.03 1.60 16.31
N TRP A 283 -18.10 0.27 16.31
CA TRP A 283 -17.47 -0.62 15.34
C TRP A 283 -18.26 -0.75 14.03
N SER A 284 -19.45 -0.15 13.92
CA SER A 284 -20.28 -0.28 12.71
C SER A 284 -19.69 0.39 11.47
N ASN A 285 -18.85 1.41 11.66
CA ASN A 285 -18.20 2.18 10.59
C ASN A 285 -16.80 1.66 10.22
N ILE A 286 -16.34 0.59 10.88
CA ILE A 286 -15.02 0.03 10.70
C ILE A 286 -14.96 -0.83 9.45
N SER A 287 -13.93 -0.59 8.63
CA SER A 287 -13.60 -1.52 7.55
C SER A 287 -13.01 -2.78 8.16
N PRO A 288 -13.37 -3.99 7.70
CA PRO A 288 -12.59 -5.18 7.99
C PRO A 288 -11.10 -5.03 7.59
N ALA A 289 -10.73 -4.06 6.76
CA ALA A 289 -9.33 -3.71 6.53
C ALA A 289 -8.57 -3.21 7.78
N ILE A 290 -9.29 -2.83 8.87
CA ILE A 290 -8.69 -2.46 10.17
C ILE A 290 -7.75 -3.54 10.69
N PHE A 291 -8.06 -4.81 10.43
CA PHE A 291 -7.24 -5.89 10.98
C PHE A 291 -5.80 -5.83 10.46
N GLY A 292 -5.59 -5.30 9.25
CA GLY A 292 -4.26 -5.05 8.76
C GLY A 292 -3.52 -3.96 9.54
N ALA A 293 -4.19 -2.86 9.88
CA ALA A 293 -3.62 -1.79 10.71
C ALA A 293 -3.37 -2.26 12.14
N LEU A 294 -4.32 -3.00 12.74
CA LEU A 294 -4.19 -3.63 14.04
C LEU A 294 -2.99 -4.58 14.08
N PHE A 295 -2.92 -5.53 13.13
CA PHE A 295 -1.82 -6.50 13.05
C PHE A 295 -0.46 -5.80 12.99
N GLN A 296 -0.34 -4.78 12.14
CA GLN A 296 0.91 -4.01 12.06
C GLN A 296 1.28 -3.28 13.35
N SER A 297 0.28 -2.83 14.11
CA SER A 297 0.49 -2.03 15.33
C SER A 297 1.01 -2.88 16.49
N ILE A 298 0.63 -4.16 16.54
CA ILE A 298 1.02 -5.09 17.61
C ILE A 298 2.30 -5.88 17.31
N MET A 299 2.79 -5.84 16.06
CA MET A 299 4.07 -6.44 15.69
C MET A 299 5.27 -5.62 16.17
N ASP A 300 6.32 -6.31 16.59
CA ASP A 300 7.62 -5.69 16.84
C ASP A 300 8.16 -5.00 15.56
N PRO A 301 8.71 -3.77 15.65
CA PRO A 301 9.20 -3.03 14.49
C PRO A 301 10.31 -3.73 13.67
N GLU A 302 11.17 -4.52 14.31
CA GLU A 302 12.21 -5.29 13.61
C GLU A 302 11.59 -6.52 12.92
N GLU A 303 10.70 -7.24 13.60
CA GLU A 303 9.97 -8.36 13.00
C GLU A 303 9.12 -7.90 11.81
N ARG A 304 8.43 -6.75 11.93
CA ARG A 304 7.65 -6.12 10.87
C ARG A 304 8.50 -5.81 9.63
N ARG A 305 9.73 -5.30 9.81
CA ARG A 305 10.65 -5.05 8.69
C ARG A 305 11.21 -6.34 8.07
N ALA A 306 11.52 -7.34 8.90
CA ALA A 306 12.12 -8.60 8.45
C ALA A 306 11.12 -9.49 7.68
N THR A 307 9.85 -9.44 8.07
CA THR A 307 8.74 -10.15 7.42
C THR A 307 8.15 -9.37 6.24
N GLY A 308 8.38 -8.04 6.19
CA GLY A 308 7.76 -7.18 5.18
C GLY A 308 6.25 -7.01 5.40
N ALA A 309 5.77 -7.23 6.63
CA ALA A 309 4.36 -7.13 7.01
C ALA A 309 3.85 -5.68 6.91
N HIS A 310 3.51 -5.29 5.68
CA HIS A 310 3.02 -3.97 5.34
C HIS A 310 1.55 -4.03 4.95
N TYR A 311 0.68 -3.43 5.79
CA TYR A 311 -0.72 -3.13 5.47
C TYR A 311 -0.78 -2.46 4.10
N THR A 312 -1.66 -3.01 3.27
CA THR A 312 -1.97 -2.44 1.97
C THR A 312 -3.29 -1.69 2.09
N THR A 313 -3.25 -0.38 1.82
CA THR A 313 -4.44 0.48 1.86
C THR A 313 -5.43 0.10 0.78
N GLU A 314 -6.72 0.33 1.02
CA GLU A 314 -7.79 0.09 0.04
C GLU A 314 -7.50 0.75 -1.31
N LYS A 315 -7.09 2.03 -1.31
CA LYS A 315 -6.70 2.76 -2.51
C LYS A 315 -5.63 2.04 -3.32
N ASN A 316 -4.67 1.40 -2.66
CA ASN A 316 -3.61 0.66 -3.34
C ASN A 316 -4.06 -0.73 -3.80
N ILE A 317 -5.02 -1.36 -3.12
CA ILE A 317 -5.65 -2.62 -3.56
C ILE A 317 -6.43 -2.39 -4.85
N LEU A 318 -7.21 -1.30 -4.91
CA LEU A 318 -8.00 -0.94 -6.09
C LEU A 318 -7.12 -0.79 -7.35
N LYS A 319 -5.93 -0.18 -7.23
CA LYS A 319 -4.95 -0.12 -8.34
C LYS A 319 -4.52 -1.49 -8.90
N VAL A 320 -4.69 -2.57 -8.14
CA VAL A 320 -4.40 -3.93 -8.60
C VAL A 320 -5.66 -4.55 -9.21
N ILE A 321 -6.77 -4.57 -8.47
CA ILE A 321 -7.96 -5.34 -8.85
C ILE A 321 -8.82 -4.67 -9.93
N GLU A 322 -8.81 -3.33 -10.02
CA GLU A 322 -9.53 -2.58 -11.05
C GLU A 322 -9.06 -2.95 -12.47
N PRO A 323 -7.79 -2.73 -12.82
CA PRO A 323 -7.29 -3.11 -14.14
C PRO A 323 -7.14 -4.61 -14.34
N LEU A 324 -7.11 -5.44 -13.29
CA LEU A 324 -7.02 -6.90 -13.43
C LEU A 324 -8.36 -7.54 -13.81
N PHE A 325 -9.46 -7.13 -13.16
CA PHE A 325 -10.77 -7.74 -13.40
C PHE A 325 -11.99 -6.85 -13.14
N MET A 326 -11.96 -5.94 -12.16
CA MET A 326 -13.18 -5.19 -11.79
C MET A 326 -13.64 -4.24 -12.89
N ASP A 327 -12.72 -3.61 -13.63
CA ASP A 327 -13.09 -2.70 -14.73
C ASP A 327 -13.77 -3.46 -15.87
N ASP A 328 -13.23 -4.63 -16.25
CA ASP A 328 -13.82 -5.49 -17.27
C ASP A 328 -15.21 -6.00 -16.86
N LEU A 329 -15.38 -6.39 -15.60
CA LEU A 329 -16.67 -6.85 -15.06
C LEU A 329 -17.69 -5.71 -15.03
N ARG A 330 -17.30 -4.50 -14.60
CA ARG A 330 -18.18 -3.32 -14.60
C ARG A 330 -18.54 -2.92 -16.04
N ALA A 331 -17.58 -2.96 -16.97
CA ALA A 331 -17.83 -2.67 -18.39
C ALA A 331 -18.80 -3.70 -19.02
N GLU A 332 -18.62 -4.98 -18.72
CA GLU A 332 -19.53 -6.05 -19.15
C GLU A 332 -20.95 -5.83 -18.59
N PHE A 333 -21.07 -5.54 -17.29
CA PHE A 333 -22.34 -5.23 -16.65
C PHE A 333 -23.03 -4.02 -17.30
N MET A 334 -22.31 -2.91 -17.50
CA MET A 334 -22.86 -1.70 -18.14
C MET A 334 -23.36 -1.98 -19.56
N ARG A 335 -22.61 -2.79 -20.33
CA ARG A 335 -23.05 -3.25 -21.65
C ARG A 335 -24.34 -4.06 -21.56
N LEU A 336 -24.43 -5.04 -20.65
CA LEU A 336 -25.61 -5.87 -20.44
C LEU A 336 -26.82 -5.05 -19.97
N LYS A 337 -26.61 -4.14 -19.02
CA LYS A 337 -27.61 -3.19 -18.51
C LYS A 337 -28.20 -2.34 -19.61
N SER A 338 -27.39 -1.90 -20.59
CA SER A 338 -27.84 -1.06 -21.71
C SER A 338 -28.69 -1.81 -22.77
N ARG A 339 -28.71 -3.15 -22.74
CA ARG A 339 -29.48 -3.94 -23.71
C ARG A 339 -30.98 -3.69 -23.54
N LYS A 340 -31.71 -3.69 -24.66
CA LYS A 340 -33.17 -3.51 -24.70
C LYS A 340 -33.92 -4.71 -25.29
N ASP A 341 -33.19 -5.78 -25.59
CA ASP A 341 -33.75 -7.01 -26.17
C ASP A 341 -34.24 -7.99 -25.09
N SER A 342 -35.05 -8.97 -25.51
CA SER A 342 -35.68 -9.96 -24.62
C SER A 342 -34.69 -10.90 -23.90
N ARG A 343 -33.40 -10.94 -24.31
CA ARG A 343 -32.37 -11.76 -23.66
C ARG A 343 -31.66 -11.04 -22.52
N ARG A 344 -31.89 -9.72 -22.33
CA ARG A 344 -31.22 -8.91 -21.30
C ARG A 344 -31.17 -9.60 -19.94
N ILE A 345 -32.31 -10.09 -19.45
CA ILE A 345 -32.40 -10.69 -18.11
C ILE A 345 -31.66 -12.03 -18.04
N ALA A 346 -31.83 -12.90 -19.05
CA ALA A 346 -31.11 -14.17 -19.11
C ALA A 346 -29.58 -13.97 -19.16
N GLU A 347 -29.11 -12.93 -19.85
CA GLU A 347 -27.68 -12.59 -19.90
C GLU A 347 -27.18 -11.98 -18.58
N LEU A 348 -28.00 -11.17 -17.88
CA LEU A 348 -27.68 -10.69 -16.53
C LEU A 348 -27.61 -11.83 -15.51
N GLN A 349 -28.51 -12.82 -15.58
CA GLN A 349 -28.46 -14.03 -14.75
C GLN A 349 -27.23 -14.88 -15.05
N ARG A 350 -26.85 -15.03 -16.33
CA ARG A 350 -25.59 -15.69 -16.71
C ARG A 350 -24.38 -14.94 -16.20
N PHE A 351 -24.41 -13.61 -16.24
CA PHE A 351 -23.35 -12.77 -15.68
C PHE A 351 -23.25 -12.93 -14.17
N GLN A 352 -24.37 -12.93 -13.44
CA GLN A 352 -24.40 -13.22 -12.01
C GLN A 352 -23.80 -14.60 -11.71
N LYS A 353 -24.22 -15.63 -12.46
CA LYS A 353 -23.67 -16.98 -12.31
C LYS A 353 -22.16 -17.02 -12.56
N LYS A 354 -21.68 -16.32 -13.59
CA LYS A 354 -20.24 -16.16 -13.86
C LYS A 354 -19.52 -15.55 -12.65
N LEU A 355 -20.09 -14.54 -11.97
CA LEU A 355 -19.47 -13.95 -10.77
C LEU A 355 -19.33 -14.97 -9.63
N GLY A 356 -20.33 -15.83 -9.39
CA GLY A 356 -20.29 -16.89 -8.36
C GLY A 356 -19.36 -18.07 -8.69
N GLU A 357 -18.97 -18.23 -9.96
CA GLU A 357 -18.05 -19.29 -10.40
C GLU A 357 -16.57 -18.87 -10.36
N MET A 358 -16.27 -17.57 -10.19
CA MET A 358 -14.88 -17.09 -10.14
C MET A 358 -14.14 -17.60 -8.90
N ARG A 359 -12.82 -17.72 -9.00
CA ARG A 359 -11.93 -18.12 -7.90
C ARG A 359 -10.72 -17.20 -7.82
N PHE A 360 -10.45 -16.66 -6.63
CA PHE A 360 -9.47 -15.60 -6.38
C PHE A 360 -8.38 -16.11 -5.45
N PHE A 361 -7.11 -15.96 -5.84
CA PHE A 361 -6.00 -16.52 -5.08
C PHE A 361 -4.91 -15.49 -4.75
N ASP A 362 -4.63 -15.31 -3.46
CA ASP A 362 -3.51 -14.51 -2.96
C ASP A 362 -2.44 -15.38 -2.26
N PRO A 363 -1.32 -15.71 -2.92
CA PRO A 363 -0.26 -16.57 -2.39
C PRO A 363 0.69 -15.87 -1.39
N ALA A 364 0.34 -14.67 -0.91
CA ALA A 364 1.03 -13.99 0.18
C ALA A 364 0.04 -13.06 0.89
N CYS A 365 -1.07 -13.63 1.34
CA CYS A 365 -2.27 -12.85 1.64
C CYS A 365 -2.18 -11.98 2.89
N GLY A 366 -1.23 -12.23 3.80
CA GLY A 366 -1.16 -11.55 5.08
C GLY A 366 -2.51 -11.65 5.80
N CYS A 367 -3.04 -10.50 6.23
CA CYS A 367 -4.35 -10.40 6.88
C CYS A 367 -5.55 -10.46 5.92
N GLY A 368 -5.33 -10.77 4.63
CA GLY A 368 -6.40 -11.03 3.65
C GLY A 368 -7.00 -9.80 2.98
N ASN A 369 -6.43 -8.59 3.15
CA ASN A 369 -7.05 -7.35 2.64
C ASN A 369 -7.37 -7.37 1.14
N PHE A 370 -6.51 -7.95 0.31
CA PHE A 370 -6.78 -8.11 -1.13
C PHE A 370 -8.04 -8.94 -1.38
N LEU A 371 -8.19 -10.06 -0.66
CA LEU A 371 -9.35 -10.95 -0.76
C LEU A 371 -10.61 -10.25 -0.23
N ILE A 372 -10.52 -9.55 0.91
CA ILE A 372 -11.63 -8.84 1.55
C ILE A 372 -12.19 -7.74 0.64
N ILE A 373 -11.32 -6.91 0.05
CA ILE A 373 -11.74 -5.83 -0.83
C ILE A 373 -12.27 -6.39 -2.16
N ALA A 374 -11.60 -7.39 -2.75
CA ALA A 374 -12.12 -8.06 -3.94
C ALA A 374 -13.53 -8.64 -3.70
N TYR A 375 -13.74 -9.30 -2.57
CA TYR A 375 -15.04 -9.82 -2.16
C TYR A 375 -16.12 -8.71 -2.07
N ARG A 376 -15.81 -7.61 -1.38
CA ARG A 376 -16.72 -6.46 -1.25
C ARG A 376 -17.11 -5.88 -2.60
N GLU A 377 -16.14 -5.69 -3.50
CA GLU A 377 -16.38 -5.12 -4.82
C GLU A 377 -17.24 -6.04 -5.69
N LEU A 378 -16.99 -7.36 -5.63
CA LEU A 378 -17.80 -8.36 -6.34
C LEU A 378 -19.23 -8.44 -5.79
N ARG A 379 -19.41 -8.46 -4.47
CA ARG A 379 -20.73 -8.42 -3.82
C ARG A 379 -21.48 -7.13 -4.15
N SER A 380 -20.77 -5.99 -4.22
CA SER A 380 -21.38 -4.72 -4.60
C SER A 380 -21.90 -4.75 -6.05
N LEU A 381 -21.08 -5.28 -6.96
CA LEU A 381 -21.48 -5.46 -8.36
C LEU A 381 -22.65 -6.45 -8.50
N GLU A 382 -22.66 -7.55 -7.75
CA GLU A 382 -23.78 -8.49 -7.76
C GLU A 382 -25.09 -7.86 -7.29
N ILE A 383 -25.06 -7.03 -6.23
CA ILE A 383 -26.24 -6.29 -5.76
C ILE A 383 -26.79 -5.41 -6.89
N GLU A 384 -25.92 -4.70 -7.62
CA GLU A 384 -26.34 -3.89 -8.77
C GLU A 384 -26.95 -4.73 -9.90
N VAL A 385 -26.39 -5.93 -10.17
CA VAL A 385 -26.97 -6.88 -11.13
C VAL A 385 -28.36 -7.33 -10.70
N LEU A 386 -28.54 -7.67 -9.42
CA LEU A 386 -29.84 -8.12 -8.87
C LEU A 386 -30.88 -7.00 -8.88
N GLN A 387 -30.49 -5.76 -8.61
CA GLN A 387 -31.37 -4.59 -8.73
C GLN A 387 -31.94 -4.47 -10.15
N GLU A 388 -31.09 -4.62 -11.17
CA GLU A 388 -31.51 -4.56 -12.57
C GLU A 388 -32.43 -5.71 -12.98
N ILE A 389 -32.19 -6.93 -12.45
CA ILE A 389 -33.08 -8.08 -12.68
C ILE A 389 -34.44 -7.85 -12.01
N ARG A 390 -34.47 -7.26 -10.80
CA ARG A 390 -35.71 -7.01 -10.05
C ARG A 390 -36.60 -5.98 -10.71
N GLN A 391 -36.02 -4.87 -11.19
CA GLN A 391 -36.78 -3.81 -11.88
C GLN A 391 -37.51 -4.33 -13.13
N ALA A 392 -37.05 -5.43 -13.72
CA ALA A 392 -37.72 -6.08 -14.85
C ALA A 392 -38.88 -7.02 -14.46
N GLY A 393 -39.24 -7.09 -13.16
CA GLY A 393 -40.40 -7.83 -12.66
C GLY A 393 -40.25 -9.35 -12.59
N GLN A 394 -39.01 -9.87 -12.56
CA GLN A 394 -38.74 -11.33 -12.60
C GLN A 394 -38.14 -11.91 -11.31
N LEU A 395 -37.98 -11.13 -10.23
CA LEU A 395 -37.45 -11.62 -8.96
C LEU A 395 -38.61 -11.89 -7.98
N ASP A 396 -39.06 -13.15 -7.95
CA ASP A 396 -39.98 -13.75 -6.95
C ASP A 396 -39.24 -14.75 -6.03
N ALA A 397 -37.91 -14.63 -5.92
CA ALA A 397 -37.07 -15.59 -5.19
C ALA A 397 -37.12 -15.39 -3.67
N MET A 398 -36.97 -16.50 -2.93
CA MET A 398 -36.71 -16.48 -1.49
C MET A 398 -35.35 -15.81 -1.23
N ALA A 399 -35.24 -15.02 -0.14
CA ALA A 399 -34.04 -14.27 0.20
C ALA A 399 -32.76 -15.13 0.15
N GLN A 400 -32.84 -16.39 0.59
CA GLN A 400 -31.73 -17.33 0.72
C GLN A 400 -31.01 -17.65 -0.61
N ASP A 401 -31.65 -17.45 -1.77
CA ASP A 401 -31.08 -17.76 -3.09
C ASP A 401 -30.67 -16.49 -3.88
N LEU A 402 -30.63 -15.31 -3.24
CA LEU A 402 -30.36 -14.05 -3.92
C LEU A 402 -28.90 -13.91 -4.38
N SER A 403 -27.94 -14.25 -3.52
CA SER A 403 -26.51 -14.07 -3.79
C SER A 403 -25.83 -15.41 -4.10
N LEU A 404 -25.14 -15.47 -5.23
CA LEU A 404 -24.34 -16.61 -5.68
C LEU A 404 -22.86 -16.46 -5.31
N ILE A 405 -22.46 -15.29 -4.81
CA ILE A 405 -21.10 -15.02 -4.35
C ILE A 405 -20.96 -15.42 -2.88
N ASP A 406 -19.89 -16.12 -2.53
CA ASP A 406 -19.58 -16.53 -1.15
C ASP A 406 -18.07 -16.56 -0.89
N VAL A 407 -17.70 -16.73 0.38
CA VAL A 407 -16.31 -16.65 0.85
C VAL A 407 -15.43 -17.84 0.40
N ASP A 408 -16.02 -18.98 -0.01
CA ASP A 408 -15.32 -20.15 -0.53
C ASP A 408 -14.65 -19.92 -1.90
N GLN A 409 -14.99 -18.82 -2.57
CA GLN A 409 -14.33 -18.38 -3.80
C GLN A 409 -12.91 -17.83 -3.57
N PHE A 410 -12.50 -17.62 -2.32
CA PHE A 410 -11.28 -16.89 -1.96
C PHE A 410 -10.25 -17.84 -1.32
N TYR A 411 -9.04 -17.80 -1.87
CA TYR A 411 -7.92 -18.68 -1.53
C TYR A 411 -6.74 -17.81 -1.12
N GLY A 412 -6.00 -18.27 -0.12
CA GLY A 412 -4.82 -17.55 0.37
C GLY A 412 -3.75 -18.48 0.90
N ILE A 413 -2.49 -18.07 0.81
CA ILE A 413 -1.39 -18.68 1.56
C ILE A 413 -0.68 -17.60 2.36
N GLU A 414 -0.43 -17.87 3.63
CA GLU A 414 0.31 -16.98 4.50
C GLU A 414 1.20 -17.77 5.47
N LEU A 415 2.43 -17.29 5.64
CA LEU A 415 3.49 -17.96 6.38
C LEU A 415 3.24 -17.97 7.90
N LYS A 416 2.52 -16.97 8.42
CA LYS A 416 2.23 -16.84 9.84
C LYS A 416 0.79 -17.26 10.14
N GLU A 417 0.59 -18.03 11.20
CA GLU A 417 -0.75 -18.49 11.59
C GLU A 417 -1.70 -17.33 11.90
N PHE A 418 -1.20 -16.30 12.58
CA PHE A 418 -2.09 -15.26 13.08
C PHE A 418 -2.78 -14.44 11.97
N PRO A 419 -2.07 -13.93 10.95
CA PRO A 419 -2.72 -13.27 9.81
C PRO A 419 -3.69 -14.17 9.03
N VAL A 420 -3.46 -15.50 8.98
CA VAL A 420 -4.41 -16.47 8.41
C VAL A 420 -5.76 -16.39 9.14
N ARG A 421 -5.74 -16.46 10.48
CA ARG A 421 -6.96 -16.38 11.29
C ARG A 421 -7.67 -15.05 11.15
N ILE A 422 -6.90 -13.98 11.02
CA ILE A 422 -7.43 -12.65 10.71
C ILE A 422 -8.13 -12.65 9.34
N ALA A 423 -7.49 -13.16 8.30
CA ALA A 423 -8.03 -13.17 6.94
C ALA A 423 -9.36 -13.91 6.87
N GLU A 424 -9.45 -15.09 7.51
CA GLU A 424 -10.68 -15.88 7.64
C GLU A 424 -11.79 -15.06 8.31
N THR A 425 -11.50 -14.50 9.49
CA THR A 425 -12.47 -13.75 10.30
C THR A 425 -12.97 -12.50 9.58
N ALA A 426 -12.06 -11.75 8.97
CA ALA A 426 -12.37 -10.50 8.30
C ALA A 426 -13.18 -10.71 7.01
N LEU A 427 -13.00 -11.83 6.31
CA LEU A 427 -13.84 -12.21 5.17
C LEU A 427 -15.28 -12.49 5.60
N TRP A 428 -15.51 -13.22 6.69
CA TRP A 428 -16.86 -13.43 7.23
C TRP A 428 -17.52 -12.14 7.72
N MET A 429 -16.75 -11.25 8.35
CA MET A 429 -17.27 -9.94 8.75
C MET A 429 -17.68 -9.11 7.55
N MET A 430 -16.88 -9.10 6.48
CA MET A 430 -17.25 -8.45 5.23
C MET A 430 -18.48 -9.11 4.59
N ASP A 431 -18.60 -10.43 4.64
CA ASP A 431 -19.81 -11.16 4.23
C ASP A 431 -21.05 -10.65 4.97
N HIS A 432 -21.01 -10.58 6.30
CA HIS A 432 -22.12 -10.06 7.09
C HIS A 432 -22.48 -8.61 6.73
N ILE A 433 -21.48 -7.74 6.52
CA ILE A 433 -21.71 -6.34 6.10
C ILE A 433 -22.45 -6.28 4.76
N MET A 434 -22.05 -7.12 3.81
CA MET A 434 -22.64 -7.17 2.47
C MET A 434 -24.00 -7.87 2.47
N ASN A 435 -24.23 -8.84 3.36
CA ASN A 435 -25.52 -9.48 3.60
C ASN A 435 -26.53 -8.49 4.18
N ASN A 436 -26.11 -7.67 5.14
CA ASN A 436 -26.93 -6.58 5.66
C ASN A 436 -27.26 -5.55 4.58
N ARG A 437 -26.30 -5.20 3.70
CA ARG A 437 -26.56 -4.29 2.57
C ARG A 437 -27.57 -4.89 1.59
N LEU A 438 -27.42 -6.17 1.23
CA LEU A 438 -28.38 -6.88 0.40
C LEU A 438 -29.77 -6.91 1.06
N SER A 439 -29.82 -7.16 2.37
CA SER A 439 -31.09 -7.18 3.12
C SER A 439 -31.82 -5.85 3.05
N LEU A 440 -31.11 -4.75 3.24
CA LEU A 440 -31.64 -3.40 3.14
C LEU A 440 -32.17 -3.08 1.74
N GLU A 441 -31.43 -3.46 0.71
CA GLU A 441 -31.77 -3.19 -0.68
C GLU A 441 -33.04 -3.94 -1.14
N PHE A 442 -33.21 -5.18 -0.67
CA PHE A 442 -34.33 -6.03 -1.07
C PHE A 442 -35.49 -6.06 -0.06
N GLY A 443 -35.30 -5.51 1.15
CA GLY A 443 -36.31 -5.47 2.20
C GLY A 443 -36.62 -6.85 2.80
N GLN A 444 -35.67 -7.78 2.72
CA GLN A 444 -35.77 -9.15 3.23
C GLN A 444 -34.55 -9.44 4.09
N ILE A 445 -34.70 -10.19 5.19
CA ILE A 445 -33.55 -10.56 6.02
C ILE A 445 -32.74 -11.64 5.29
N TYR A 446 -31.49 -11.32 4.99
CA TYR A 446 -30.50 -12.21 4.43
C TYR A 446 -29.27 -12.22 5.36
N ALA A 447 -29.04 -13.36 6.00
CA ALA A 447 -27.88 -13.58 6.86
C ALA A 447 -27.38 -15.02 6.69
N ARG A 448 -26.05 -15.19 6.69
CA ARG A 448 -25.37 -16.49 6.64
C ARG A 448 -24.75 -16.83 8.00
N ILE A 449 -25.58 -16.81 9.04
CA ILE A 449 -25.22 -17.21 10.41
C ILE A 449 -26.05 -18.45 10.78
N PRO A 450 -25.45 -19.54 11.27
CA PRO A 450 -24.02 -19.74 11.57
C PRO A 450 -23.13 -19.80 10.31
N LEU A 451 -21.82 -19.66 10.47
CA LEU A 451 -20.86 -19.64 9.36
C LEU A 451 -20.72 -21.06 8.76
N GLN A 452 -21.48 -21.35 7.72
CA GLN A 452 -21.47 -22.66 7.06
C GLN A 452 -20.37 -22.80 6.00
N THR A 453 -20.00 -21.69 5.36
CA THR A 453 -19.00 -21.62 4.30
C THR A 453 -17.74 -20.93 4.82
N ALA A 454 -16.56 -21.38 4.40
CA ALA A 454 -15.27 -20.84 4.84
C ALA A 454 -14.38 -20.49 3.64
N PRO A 455 -13.55 -19.43 3.74
CA PRO A 455 -12.49 -19.19 2.77
C PRO A 455 -11.37 -20.23 2.89
N HIS A 456 -10.59 -20.40 1.82
CA HIS A 456 -9.51 -21.39 1.73
C HIS A 456 -8.15 -20.75 2.03
N ILE A 457 -7.92 -20.33 3.28
CA ILE A 457 -6.66 -19.69 3.70
C ILE A 457 -5.74 -20.71 4.37
N VAL A 458 -4.57 -20.95 3.77
CA VAL A 458 -3.60 -21.94 4.26
C VAL A 458 -2.47 -21.26 5.03
N HIS A 459 -2.25 -21.73 6.25
CA HIS A 459 -1.03 -21.43 7.00
C HIS A 459 0.14 -22.27 6.49
N GLY A 460 1.09 -21.64 5.80
CA GLY A 460 2.33 -22.28 5.37
C GLY A 460 3.15 -21.46 4.39
N ASP A 461 4.28 -22.01 3.96
CA ASP A 461 5.18 -21.33 3.04
C ASP A 461 4.69 -21.46 1.59
N ALA A 462 4.26 -20.33 1.02
CA ALA A 462 3.80 -20.26 -0.36
C ALA A 462 4.86 -20.68 -1.38
N LEU A 463 6.16 -20.69 -1.05
CA LEU A 463 7.21 -21.17 -1.94
C LEU A 463 7.37 -22.70 -1.89
N GLU A 464 6.98 -23.36 -0.81
CA GLU A 464 7.09 -24.81 -0.62
C GLU A 464 5.79 -25.55 -0.95
N ILE A 465 4.64 -24.93 -0.68
CA ILE A 465 3.32 -25.49 -0.98
C ILE A 465 3.12 -25.62 -2.50
N ASP A 466 2.57 -26.76 -2.92
CA ASP A 466 2.07 -26.92 -4.29
C ASP A 466 0.74 -26.16 -4.44
N TRP A 467 0.74 -25.10 -5.24
CA TRP A 467 -0.45 -24.26 -5.43
C TRP A 467 -1.57 -25.02 -6.13
N THR A 468 -1.24 -25.95 -7.03
CA THR A 468 -2.23 -26.76 -7.76
C THR A 468 -2.97 -27.72 -6.83
N ALA A 469 -2.35 -28.12 -5.72
CA ALA A 469 -3.00 -28.94 -4.69
C ALA A 469 -4.01 -28.14 -3.85
N LEU A 470 -3.84 -26.81 -3.74
CA LEU A 470 -4.77 -25.92 -3.05
C LEU A 470 -5.92 -25.48 -3.97
N LEU A 471 -5.59 -25.04 -5.18
CA LEU A 471 -6.54 -24.63 -6.20
C LEU A 471 -6.01 -25.09 -7.56
N PRO A 472 -6.74 -25.95 -8.30
CA PRO A 472 -6.34 -26.30 -9.65
C PRO A 472 -6.25 -25.06 -10.55
N ALA A 473 -5.21 -24.99 -11.38
CA ALA A 473 -4.92 -23.80 -12.18
C ALA A 473 -6.02 -23.49 -13.21
N GLU A 474 -6.73 -24.52 -13.67
CA GLU A 474 -7.89 -24.44 -14.57
C GLU A 474 -9.15 -23.86 -13.91
N GLU A 475 -9.25 -23.94 -12.59
CA GLU A 475 -10.36 -23.37 -11.80
C GLU A 475 -10.03 -21.96 -11.31
N CYS A 476 -8.75 -21.63 -11.21
CA CYS A 476 -8.27 -20.33 -10.77
C CYS A 476 -8.55 -19.22 -11.78
N SER A 477 -9.33 -18.21 -11.39
CA SER A 477 -9.61 -17.07 -12.27
C SER A 477 -8.51 -16.01 -12.23
N PHE A 478 -7.95 -15.73 -11.04
CA PHE A 478 -6.96 -14.68 -10.83
C PHE A 478 -5.97 -15.02 -9.71
N VAL A 479 -4.69 -14.70 -9.92
CA VAL A 479 -3.67 -14.68 -8.86
C VAL A 479 -3.21 -13.24 -8.63
N PHE A 480 -3.32 -12.74 -7.41
CA PHE A 480 -2.94 -11.35 -7.12
C PHE A 480 -2.56 -11.15 -5.67
N GLY A 481 -1.84 -10.07 -5.37
CA GLY A 481 -1.46 -9.74 -4.00
C GLY A 481 -0.23 -8.83 -3.90
N ASN A 482 0.33 -8.75 -2.70
CA ASN A 482 1.56 -7.99 -2.42
C ASN A 482 2.61 -8.89 -1.74
N PRO A 483 3.33 -9.71 -2.52
CA PRO A 483 4.32 -10.62 -1.96
C PRO A 483 5.51 -9.88 -1.33
N PRO A 484 6.21 -10.51 -0.37
CA PRO A 484 7.29 -9.87 0.37
C PRO A 484 8.47 -9.50 -0.54
N CYS A 485 8.98 -8.29 -0.34
CA CYS A 485 10.14 -7.77 -1.08
C CYS A 485 11.43 -7.92 -0.26
N GLY A 486 12.57 -8.16 -0.93
CA GLY A 486 13.87 -8.28 -0.25
C GLY A 486 15.05 -8.53 -1.18
N GLY A 487 16.00 -7.61 -1.20
CA GLY A 487 17.24 -7.78 -1.98
C GLY A 487 18.10 -8.94 -1.48
N PHE A 488 18.98 -9.49 -2.33
CA PHE A 488 19.83 -10.66 -2.01
C PHE A 488 20.56 -10.56 -0.67
N VAL A 489 21.12 -9.40 -0.34
CA VAL A 489 21.91 -9.18 0.89
C VAL A 489 21.05 -9.22 2.15
N MET A 490 19.73 -9.05 2.04
CA MET A 490 18.78 -9.05 3.16
C MET A 490 18.16 -10.43 3.41
N ARG A 491 18.52 -11.46 2.63
CA ARG A 491 17.99 -12.82 2.80
C ARG A 491 18.82 -13.62 3.81
N ASP A 492 18.13 -14.22 4.78
CA ASP A 492 18.70 -15.26 5.64
C ASP A 492 19.02 -16.55 4.86
N GLU A 493 19.70 -17.48 5.52
CA GLU A 493 20.09 -18.76 4.89
C GLU A 493 18.89 -19.59 4.43
N GLN A 494 17.75 -19.51 5.12
CA GLN A 494 16.56 -20.29 4.78
C GLN A 494 15.95 -19.79 3.46
N LYS A 495 15.70 -18.49 3.34
CA LYS A 495 15.22 -17.85 2.11
C LYS A 495 16.16 -18.10 0.94
N GLN A 496 17.48 -18.08 1.19
CA GLN A 496 18.45 -18.42 0.15
C GLN A 496 18.35 -19.88 -0.30
N ARG A 497 18.12 -20.83 0.61
CA ARG A 497 17.94 -22.25 0.25
C ARG A 497 16.63 -22.48 -0.51
N GLN A 498 15.53 -21.91 -0.05
CA GLN A 498 14.19 -22.06 -0.64
C GLN A 498 14.13 -21.53 -2.08
N THR A 499 14.75 -20.38 -2.32
CA THR A 499 14.75 -19.74 -3.65
C THR A 499 15.80 -20.33 -4.61
N LYS A 500 16.72 -21.16 -4.10
CA LYS A 500 17.88 -21.63 -4.86
C LYS A 500 17.48 -22.46 -6.07
N SER A 501 16.52 -23.36 -5.96
CA SER A 501 16.11 -24.24 -7.07
C SER A 501 15.51 -23.42 -8.22
N MET A 502 14.49 -22.61 -7.92
CA MET A 502 13.80 -21.77 -8.92
C MET A 502 14.75 -20.73 -9.54
N MET A 503 15.62 -20.12 -8.73
CA MET A 503 16.58 -19.13 -9.24
C MET A 503 17.79 -19.75 -9.96
N ALA A 504 18.17 -21.00 -9.64
CA ALA A 504 19.29 -21.68 -10.32
C ALA A 504 18.97 -21.94 -11.79
N GLU A 505 17.70 -22.15 -12.12
CA GLU A 505 17.23 -22.30 -13.51
C GLU A 505 17.37 -21.01 -14.33
N LEU A 506 17.63 -19.86 -13.69
CA LEU A 506 17.94 -18.59 -14.34
C LEU A 506 19.46 -18.35 -14.46
N GLY A 507 20.28 -19.35 -14.10
CA GLY A 507 21.74 -19.27 -14.13
C GLY A 507 22.36 -18.55 -12.93
N ALA A 508 23.67 -18.36 -12.96
CA ALA A 508 24.46 -17.86 -11.82
C ALA A 508 24.07 -16.43 -11.36
N MET A 509 23.40 -15.65 -12.19
CA MET A 509 22.93 -14.31 -11.83
C MET A 509 21.54 -14.32 -11.19
N GLY A 510 20.70 -15.33 -11.49
CA GLY A 510 19.34 -15.43 -10.96
C GLY A 510 19.26 -15.39 -9.43
N SER A 511 20.30 -15.85 -8.74
CA SER A 511 20.39 -15.77 -7.28
C SER A 511 20.39 -14.33 -6.74
N ARG A 512 20.62 -13.30 -7.55
CA ARG A 512 20.65 -11.88 -7.16
C ARG A 512 19.31 -11.17 -7.30
N LEU A 513 18.30 -11.81 -7.90
CA LEU A 513 16.96 -11.26 -8.00
C LEU A 513 16.39 -10.90 -6.61
N ASP A 514 15.52 -9.89 -6.60
CA ASP A 514 14.68 -9.57 -5.46
C ASP A 514 13.80 -10.77 -5.10
N TYR A 515 13.55 -10.97 -3.82
CA TYR A 515 12.74 -12.07 -3.30
C TYR A 515 11.35 -12.13 -3.94
N VAL A 516 10.73 -10.98 -4.23
CA VAL A 516 9.41 -10.90 -4.86
C VAL A 516 9.37 -11.55 -6.25
N ALA A 517 10.50 -11.60 -6.98
CA ALA A 517 10.58 -12.19 -8.31
C ALA A 517 10.20 -13.69 -8.32
N VAL A 518 10.35 -14.39 -7.19
CA VAL A 518 10.03 -15.81 -7.08
C VAL A 518 8.51 -16.05 -7.19
N TRP A 519 7.68 -15.14 -6.70
CA TRP A 519 6.23 -15.24 -6.85
C TRP A 519 5.80 -15.10 -8.30
N PHE A 520 6.46 -14.24 -9.10
CA PHE A 520 6.21 -14.14 -10.54
C PHE A 520 6.57 -15.45 -11.26
N LEU A 521 7.73 -16.04 -10.95
CA LEU A 521 8.14 -17.32 -11.53
C LEU A 521 7.18 -18.45 -11.14
N LYS A 522 6.78 -18.50 -9.85
CA LYS A 522 5.86 -19.52 -9.35
C LYS A 522 4.47 -19.38 -9.93
N ALA A 523 3.94 -18.16 -10.08
CA ALA A 523 2.67 -17.91 -10.73
C ALA A 523 2.70 -18.24 -12.23
N GLY A 524 3.78 -17.89 -12.93
CA GLY A 524 3.97 -18.28 -14.33
C GLY A 524 4.05 -19.79 -14.54
N ASN A 525 4.66 -20.51 -13.59
CA ASN A 525 4.67 -21.97 -13.58
C ASN A 525 3.29 -22.56 -13.26
N TYR A 526 2.57 -21.99 -12.30
CA TYR A 526 1.25 -22.44 -11.87
C TYR A 526 0.22 -22.39 -13.00
N PHE A 527 0.23 -21.34 -13.83
CA PHE A 527 -0.65 -21.22 -15.00
C PHE A 527 -0.11 -21.90 -16.28
N GLN A 528 0.92 -22.76 -16.20
CA GLN A 528 1.41 -23.43 -17.41
C GLN A 528 0.33 -24.31 -18.04
N GLY A 529 -0.08 -23.95 -19.26
CA GLY A 529 -1.12 -24.65 -20.00
C GLY A 529 -2.56 -24.18 -19.74
N THR A 530 -2.76 -23.14 -18.91
CA THR A 530 -4.06 -22.53 -18.64
C THR A 530 -4.02 -21.01 -18.86
N PRO A 531 -5.17 -20.33 -19.06
CA PRO A 531 -5.21 -18.88 -19.19
C PRO A 531 -4.67 -18.20 -17.94
N ALA A 532 -3.63 -17.38 -18.09
CA ALA A 532 -2.98 -16.71 -16.97
C ALA A 532 -3.58 -15.32 -16.76
N ARG A 533 -3.92 -14.99 -15.52
CA ARG A 533 -4.27 -13.62 -15.09
C ARG A 533 -3.66 -13.34 -13.72
N ILE A 534 -2.55 -12.61 -13.74
CA ILE A 534 -1.71 -12.39 -12.57
C ILE A 534 -1.58 -10.88 -12.33
N ALA A 535 -1.67 -10.40 -11.09
CA ALA A 535 -1.18 -9.06 -10.77
C ALA A 535 -0.51 -8.97 -9.39
N PHE A 536 0.75 -8.54 -9.36
CA PHE A 536 1.47 -8.36 -8.10
C PHE A 536 1.98 -6.93 -7.92
N VAL A 537 1.98 -6.51 -6.67
CA VAL A 537 2.80 -5.40 -6.18
C VAL A 537 4.23 -5.89 -6.01
N ALA A 538 5.22 -5.10 -6.42
CA ALA A 538 6.63 -5.47 -6.30
C ALA A 538 7.54 -4.25 -6.11
N THR A 539 8.76 -4.45 -5.63
CA THR A 539 9.78 -3.40 -5.68
C THR A 539 10.00 -2.96 -7.12
N ASN A 540 10.10 -1.65 -7.35
CA ASN A 540 10.39 -1.10 -8.67
C ASN A 540 11.70 -1.63 -9.30
N SER A 541 12.56 -2.25 -8.49
CA SER A 541 13.82 -2.85 -8.90
C SER A 541 13.66 -4.04 -9.84
N ILE A 542 12.50 -4.71 -9.90
CA ILE A 542 12.28 -5.80 -10.88
C ILE A 542 12.05 -5.27 -12.31
N THR A 543 11.78 -3.96 -12.45
CA THR A 543 11.61 -3.24 -13.74
C THR A 543 12.76 -2.29 -14.06
N GLN A 544 13.84 -2.36 -13.28
CA GLN A 544 14.99 -1.46 -13.37
C GLN A 544 16.29 -2.22 -13.11
N GLY A 545 17.43 -1.62 -13.46
CA GLY A 545 18.71 -2.19 -13.08
C GLY A 545 18.98 -3.57 -13.69
N GLU A 546 19.81 -4.36 -13.01
CA GLU A 546 20.29 -5.65 -13.52
C GLU A 546 19.25 -6.77 -13.46
N GLN A 547 18.15 -6.57 -12.73
CA GLN A 547 17.12 -7.60 -12.54
C GLN A 547 16.30 -7.83 -13.81
N VAL A 548 16.15 -6.79 -14.64
CA VAL A 548 15.27 -6.86 -15.82
C VAL A 548 15.72 -7.96 -16.79
N ALA A 549 17.01 -7.95 -17.14
CA ALA A 549 17.60 -8.94 -18.02
C ALA A 549 17.70 -10.36 -17.43
N GLN A 550 17.36 -10.54 -16.14
CA GLN A 550 17.41 -11.83 -15.46
C GLN A 550 16.01 -12.44 -15.31
N LEU A 551 15.02 -11.63 -14.91
CA LEU A 551 13.66 -12.09 -14.63
C LEU A 551 12.81 -12.20 -15.89
N TRP A 552 12.75 -11.14 -16.69
CA TRP A 552 11.73 -11.00 -17.73
C TRP A 552 11.84 -11.99 -18.88
N PRO A 553 13.04 -12.39 -19.36
CA PRO A 553 13.14 -13.45 -20.36
C PRO A 553 12.49 -14.75 -19.88
N ALA A 554 12.53 -15.06 -18.58
CA ALA A 554 11.82 -16.23 -18.06
C ALA A 554 10.30 -16.04 -18.09
N LEU A 555 9.79 -14.86 -17.72
CA LEU A 555 8.35 -14.60 -17.76
C LEU A 555 7.81 -14.62 -19.20
N PHE A 556 8.52 -13.97 -20.12
CA PHE A 556 8.14 -13.89 -21.53
C PHE A 556 8.36 -15.22 -22.26
N ASP A 557 9.58 -15.74 -22.30
CA ASP A 557 9.92 -16.86 -23.20
C ASP A 557 9.56 -18.22 -22.61
N ARG A 558 9.78 -18.41 -21.31
CA ARG A 558 9.53 -19.71 -20.65
C ARG A 558 8.07 -19.87 -20.27
N TYR A 559 7.46 -18.82 -19.72
CA TYR A 559 6.08 -18.91 -19.23
C TYR A 559 5.03 -18.32 -20.20
N ASN A 560 5.46 -17.75 -21.34
CA ASN A 560 4.57 -17.14 -22.34
C ASN A 560 3.62 -16.07 -21.76
N LEU A 561 4.12 -15.33 -20.77
CA LEU A 561 3.39 -14.23 -20.15
C LEU A 561 3.70 -12.93 -20.87
N GLU A 562 2.79 -11.97 -20.76
CA GLU A 562 2.87 -10.65 -21.37
C GLU A 562 2.32 -9.62 -20.40
N ILE A 563 2.85 -8.39 -20.44
CA ILE A 563 2.35 -7.31 -19.58
C ILE A 563 1.01 -6.80 -20.14
N MET A 564 -0.05 -6.96 -19.35
CA MET A 564 -1.40 -6.48 -19.62
C MET A 564 -1.60 -5.04 -19.14
N PHE A 565 -1.10 -4.73 -17.93
CA PHE A 565 -1.08 -3.38 -17.41
C PHE A 565 0.10 -3.18 -16.45
N GLY A 566 0.44 -1.92 -16.17
CA GLY A 566 1.44 -1.62 -15.14
C GLY A 566 1.26 -0.25 -14.51
N HIS A 567 1.42 -0.19 -13.19
CA HIS A 567 1.65 1.07 -12.48
C HIS A 567 3.15 1.30 -12.35
N ARG A 568 3.60 2.45 -12.88
CA ARG A 568 4.98 2.90 -12.71
C ARG A 568 5.24 3.29 -11.26
N THR A 569 6.51 3.52 -10.95
CA THR A 569 7.00 3.78 -9.59
C THR A 569 6.17 4.82 -8.81
N PHE A 570 5.63 4.41 -7.66
CA PHE A 570 5.05 5.28 -6.64
C PHE A 570 5.44 4.81 -5.22
N PRO A 571 5.48 5.70 -4.21
CA PRO A 571 5.66 5.33 -2.83
C PRO A 571 4.50 4.46 -2.34
N TRP A 572 4.85 3.31 -1.78
CA TRP A 572 3.93 2.48 -1.04
C TRP A 572 3.80 3.04 0.38
N GLY A 573 2.57 3.40 0.75
CA GLY A 573 2.24 3.94 2.07
C GLY A 573 1.19 3.08 2.75
N SER A 574 1.32 2.96 4.08
CA SER A 574 0.31 2.46 5.02
C SER A 574 0.00 3.59 6.01
N ASP A 575 -1.25 3.75 6.45
CA ASP A 575 -1.63 4.77 7.44
C ASP A 575 -1.19 4.44 8.88
N ALA A 576 -0.53 3.31 9.10
CA ALA A 576 -0.01 2.87 10.40
C ALA A 576 1.28 3.59 10.82
N ARG A 577 1.53 3.70 12.14
CA ARG A 577 2.77 4.27 12.73
C ARG A 577 4.03 3.58 12.16
N GLY A 578 5.08 4.35 11.87
CA GLY A 578 6.41 3.82 11.50
C GLY A 578 6.65 3.48 10.02
N VAL A 579 5.94 4.14 9.09
CA VAL A 579 5.89 3.83 7.64
C VAL A 579 7.26 3.60 7.00
N ALA A 580 7.45 2.42 6.41
CA ALA A 580 8.51 2.17 5.46
C ALA A 580 8.12 2.79 4.11
N ARG A 581 8.80 3.88 3.70
CA ARG A 581 8.63 4.48 2.37
C ARG A 581 9.40 3.66 1.33
N VAL A 582 8.86 2.51 0.93
CA VAL A 582 9.37 1.74 -0.21
C VAL A 582 8.69 2.24 -1.48
N HIS A 583 9.40 2.24 -2.60
CA HIS A 583 8.81 2.54 -3.89
C HIS A 583 8.51 1.24 -4.63
N VAL A 584 7.27 1.13 -5.12
CA VAL A 584 6.76 -0.10 -5.74
C VAL A 584 6.29 0.18 -7.16
N VAL A 585 6.05 -0.91 -7.88
CA VAL A 585 5.31 -0.98 -9.13
C VAL A 585 4.18 -1.99 -8.95
N ILE A 586 3.15 -1.91 -9.79
CA ILE A 586 2.14 -2.97 -9.93
C ILE A 586 2.26 -3.50 -11.34
N ILE A 587 2.29 -4.82 -11.49
CA ILE A 587 2.46 -5.48 -12.80
C ILE A 587 1.34 -6.49 -12.97
N GLY A 588 0.49 -6.25 -13.97
CA GLY A 588 -0.48 -7.21 -14.46
C GLY A 588 0.08 -8.01 -15.62
N LEU A 589 0.08 -9.33 -15.50
CA LEU A 589 0.52 -10.26 -16.54
C LEU A 589 -0.64 -11.14 -17.01
N SER A 590 -0.64 -11.47 -18.30
CA SER A 590 -1.56 -12.44 -18.87
C SER A 590 -0.86 -13.30 -19.93
N ASP A 591 -1.44 -14.45 -20.28
CA ASP A 591 -0.97 -15.21 -21.43
C ASP A 591 -1.35 -14.50 -22.74
N HIS A 592 -0.65 -14.82 -23.82
CA HIS A 592 -0.85 -14.17 -25.11
C HIS A 592 -2.30 -14.23 -25.65
N HIS A 593 -3.07 -15.27 -25.34
CA HIS A 593 -4.45 -15.44 -25.83
C HIS A 593 -5.48 -14.66 -25.03
N SER A 594 -5.16 -14.33 -23.77
CA SER A 594 -6.05 -13.60 -22.86
C SER A 594 -5.77 -12.09 -22.80
N LEU A 595 -4.76 -11.61 -23.54
CA LEU A 595 -4.41 -10.20 -23.58
C LEU A 595 -5.54 -9.32 -24.16
N PRO A 596 -5.82 -8.17 -23.54
CA PRO A 596 -6.68 -7.16 -24.15
C PRO A 596 -6.00 -6.54 -25.37
N LEU A 597 -6.81 -6.00 -26.29
CA LEU A 597 -6.33 -5.27 -27.47
C LEU A 597 -5.51 -4.02 -27.10
N GLY A 598 -5.82 -3.42 -25.95
CA GLY A 598 -5.12 -2.28 -25.38
C GLY A 598 -4.59 -2.59 -23.99
N ARG A 599 -3.29 -2.37 -23.80
CA ARG A 599 -2.59 -2.53 -22.52
C ARG A 599 -2.52 -1.19 -21.80
N ARG A 600 -2.73 -1.17 -20.48
CA ARG A 600 -2.88 0.07 -19.71
C ARG A 600 -1.61 0.38 -18.92
N LEU A 601 -1.05 1.58 -19.09
CA LEU A 601 0.11 2.04 -18.33
C LEU A 601 -0.26 3.28 -17.50
N PHE A 602 -0.09 3.16 -16.19
CA PHE A 602 -0.37 4.22 -15.22
C PHE A 602 0.94 4.91 -14.82
N THR A 603 1.05 6.20 -15.10
CA THR A 603 2.26 7.01 -14.88
C THR A 603 1.99 8.11 -13.85
N TYR A 604 2.97 8.41 -13.01
CA TYR A 604 2.84 9.41 -11.94
C TYR A 604 3.76 10.59 -12.24
N GLU A 605 3.20 11.77 -12.54
CA GLU A 605 4.00 13.00 -12.65
C GLU A 605 4.53 13.42 -11.27
N ASN A 606 3.63 13.44 -10.29
CA ASN A 606 3.99 13.46 -8.87
C ASN A 606 3.77 12.06 -8.30
N THR A 607 4.83 11.44 -7.79
CA THR A 607 4.77 10.07 -7.25
C THR A 607 3.71 9.89 -6.15
N THR A 608 3.34 10.94 -5.40
CA THR A 608 2.27 10.88 -4.39
C THR A 608 0.87 11.23 -4.90
N GLY A 609 0.74 11.59 -6.19
CA GLY A 609 -0.53 12.00 -6.81
C GLY A 609 -1.30 10.84 -7.44
N GLU A 610 -2.39 11.18 -8.14
CA GLU A 610 -3.12 10.24 -8.98
C GLU A 610 -2.34 9.90 -10.26
N PRO A 611 -2.49 8.67 -10.80
CA PRO A 611 -1.84 8.30 -12.05
C PRO A 611 -2.56 8.87 -13.28
N ASP A 612 -1.78 9.21 -14.30
CA ASP A 612 -2.24 9.36 -15.67
C ASP A 612 -2.25 8.00 -16.36
N GLU A 613 -3.39 7.61 -16.91
CA GLU A 613 -3.55 6.36 -17.65
C GLU A 613 -3.24 6.57 -19.15
N THR A 614 -2.49 5.66 -19.76
CA THR A 614 -2.34 5.58 -21.22
C THR A 614 -2.55 4.16 -21.73
N GLU A 615 -3.31 4.04 -22.82
CA GLU A 615 -3.46 2.78 -23.56
C GLU A 615 -2.33 2.61 -24.59
N LEU A 616 -1.77 1.41 -24.65
CA LEU A 616 -0.61 1.04 -25.46
C LEU A 616 -0.83 -0.32 -26.11
N ALA A 617 -0.32 -0.51 -27.33
CA ALA A 617 -0.36 -1.83 -27.97
C ALA A 617 0.58 -2.83 -27.27
N GLN A 618 1.74 -2.36 -26.81
CA GLN A 618 2.76 -3.16 -26.11
C GLN A 618 3.44 -2.36 -25.00
N ILE A 619 3.74 -3.05 -23.89
CA ILE A 619 4.46 -2.51 -22.73
C ILE A 619 5.74 -3.32 -22.55
N SER A 620 6.88 -2.65 -22.44
CA SER A 620 8.18 -3.27 -22.23
C SER A 620 8.38 -3.69 -20.76
N PRO A 621 9.36 -4.56 -20.45
CA PRO A 621 9.69 -4.92 -19.07
C PRO A 621 10.18 -3.76 -18.19
N TYR A 622 10.42 -2.59 -18.78
CA TYR A 622 10.77 -1.34 -18.09
C TYR A 622 9.57 -0.41 -17.87
N LEU A 623 8.34 -0.89 -18.13
CA LEU A 623 7.08 -0.13 -18.04
C LEU A 623 7.10 1.15 -18.91
N VAL A 624 7.59 1.00 -20.14
CA VAL A 624 7.53 2.03 -21.20
C VAL A 624 6.82 1.46 -22.42
N GLY A 625 6.29 2.33 -23.29
CA GLY A 625 5.68 1.91 -24.54
C GLY A 625 6.68 1.19 -25.43
N ALA A 626 6.31 0.00 -25.90
CA ALA A 626 7.14 -0.84 -26.76
C ALA A 626 6.64 -0.94 -28.20
N SER A 627 5.52 -0.28 -28.53
CA SER A 627 4.84 -0.41 -29.83
C SER A 627 5.70 -0.02 -31.05
N HIS A 628 6.79 0.70 -30.85
CA HIS A 628 7.72 1.12 -31.90
C HIS A 628 8.99 0.26 -31.97
N LEU A 629 9.16 -0.70 -31.06
CA LEU A 629 10.28 -1.63 -31.05
C LEU A 629 9.97 -2.84 -31.94
N ALA A 630 10.99 -3.40 -32.57
CA ALA A 630 10.87 -4.65 -33.31
C ALA A 630 10.75 -5.86 -32.34
N ASP A 631 11.43 -5.78 -31.21
CA ASP A 631 11.43 -6.70 -30.08
C ASP A 631 10.76 -6.01 -28.87
N SER A 632 9.49 -6.33 -28.64
CA SER A 632 8.73 -5.79 -27.51
C SER A 632 9.21 -6.29 -26.15
N HIS A 633 9.99 -7.37 -26.13
CA HIS A 633 10.56 -7.98 -24.95
C HIS A 633 11.99 -7.51 -24.69
N LEU A 634 12.45 -6.48 -25.40
CA LEU A 634 13.79 -5.91 -25.31
C LEU A 634 14.26 -5.73 -23.86
N VAL A 635 15.31 -6.46 -23.50
CA VAL A 635 16.04 -6.31 -22.25
C VAL A 635 17.43 -5.71 -22.49
N ILE A 636 17.85 -4.85 -21.57
CA ILE A 636 19.16 -4.20 -21.60
C ILE A 636 20.08 -4.96 -20.64
N ALA A 637 21.01 -5.71 -21.23
CA ALA A 637 22.01 -6.47 -20.48
C ALA A 637 23.25 -5.61 -20.17
N ARG A 638 24.06 -6.04 -19.20
CA ARG A 638 25.33 -5.37 -18.88
C ARG A 638 26.35 -5.59 -20.00
N HIS A 639 27.02 -4.52 -20.42
CA HIS A 639 28.15 -4.58 -21.35
C HIS A 639 29.46 -4.20 -20.68
N GLY A 640 30.57 -4.82 -21.11
CA GLY A 640 31.92 -4.51 -20.63
C GLY A 640 32.54 -3.25 -21.24
N ASN A 641 32.05 -2.83 -22.41
CA ASN A 641 32.47 -1.62 -23.11
C ASN A 641 31.23 -0.87 -23.64
N SER A 642 31.38 0.42 -23.95
CA SER A 642 30.31 1.21 -24.55
C SER A 642 29.90 0.68 -25.92
N ILE A 643 28.60 0.43 -26.11
CA ILE A 643 28.02 0.09 -27.42
C ILE A 643 28.12 1.26 -28.41
N SER A 644 28.28 2.48 -27.90
CA SER A 644 28.38 3.72 -28.67
C SER A 644 29.82 4.16 -28.90
N GLY A 645 30.81 3.36 -28.48
CA GLY A 645 32.23 3.69 -28.63
C GLY A 645 32.74 4.81 -27.72
N LEU A 646 32.00 5.15 -26.66
CA LEU A 646 32.42 6.18 -25.69
C LEU A 646 33.65 5.75 -24.87
N PRO A 647 34.41 6.71 -24.30
CA PRO A 647 35.60 6.43 -23.49
C PRO A 647 35.34 5.48 -22.30
N LYS A 648 36.35 4.72 -21.89
CA LYS A 648 36.19 3.81 -20.74
C LYS A 648 36.04 4.60 -19.44
N ILE A 649 35.09 4.15 -18.61
CA ILE A 649 34.93 4.63 -17.23
C ILE A 649 35.54 3.62 -16.26
N GLY A 650 36.43 4.11 -15.40
CA GLY A 650 36.99 3.38 -14.27
C GLY A 650 36.18 3.58 -12.98
N VAL A 651 36.57 2.85 -11.93
CA VAL A 651 36.11 3.08 -10.55
C VAL A 651 37.25 3.72 -9.76
N GLY A 652 36.95 4.61 -8.82
CA GLY A 652 37.97 5.19 -7.96
C GLY A 652 38.64 4.18 -7.01
N THR A 653 39.58 4.70 -6.22
CA THR A 653 40.40 3.93 -5.28
C THR A 653 39.56 3.18 -4.25
N LYS A 654 39.85 1.87 -4.09
CA LYS A 654 39.18 0.97 -3.15
C LYS A 654 40.21 0.36 -2.18
N PRO A 655 40.30 0.84 -0.93
CA PRO A 655 41.32 0.39 0.00
C PRO A 655 41.05 -0.98 0.64
N VAL A 656 39.79 -1.33 0.95
CA VAL A 656 39.43 -2.57 1.71
C VAL A 656 40.18 -2.64 3.04
N ASP A 657 39.98 -1.62 3.87
CA ASP A 657 40.83 -1.29 5.02
C ASP A 657 40.06 -1.14 6.32
N GLY A 658 38.75 -1.43 6.34
CA GLY A 658 37.90 -1.21 7.51
C GLY A 658 37.74 0.27 7.88
N GLY A 659 38.16 1.20 7.01
CA GLY A 659 38.20 2.64 7.30
C GLY A 659 39.46 3.11 8.01
N HIS A 660 40.44 2.23 8.30
CA HIS A 660 41.64 2.62 9.06
C HIS A 660 42.60 3.55 8.31
N TYR A 661 42.55 3.64 6.98
CA TYR A 661 43.31 4.62 6.19
C TYR A 661 42.52 5.87 5.85
N ILE A 662 41.25 5.97 6.26
CA ILE A 662 40.39 7.09 5.94
C ILE A 662 40.21 7.93 7.19
N LEU A 663 40.59 9.20 7.11
CA LEU A 663 40.59 10.12 8.25
C LEU A 663 39.57 11.24 8.03
N ASP A 664 38.83 11.56 9.08
CA ASP A 664 38.12 12.83 9.16
C ASP A 664 39.07 13.99 9.55
N LYS A 665 38.48 15.17 9.76
CA LYS A 665 39.22 16.40 10.07
C LYS A 665 39.96 16.34 11.41
N GLU A 666 39.34 15.77 12.44
CA GLU A 666 39.92 15.69 13.78
C GLU A 666 40.96 14.58 13.84
N GLU A 667 40.69 13.40 13.25
CA GLU A 667 41.66 12.32 13.16
C GLU A 667 42.92 12.74 12.39
N ARG A 668 42.76 13.50 11.30
CA ARG A 668 43.89 14.05 10.55
C ARG A 668 44.69 15.02 11.41
N LYS A 669 44.02 15.90 12.15
CA LYS A 669 44.66 16.89 13.01
C LYS A 669 45.43 16.20 14.14
N GLU A 670 44.85 15.18 14.75
CA GLU A 670 45.49 14.39 15.81
C GLU A 670 46.73 13.65 15.30
N LEU A 671 46.64 13.01 14.13
CA LEU A 671 47.78 12.32 13.51
C LEU A 671 48.93 13.31 13.25
N LEU A 672 48.63 14.46 12.65
CA LEU A 672 49.65 15.46 12.28
C LEU A 672 50.22 16.22 13.48
N ALA A 673 49.52 16.26 14.62
CA ALA A 673 50.06 16.82 15.85
C ALA A 673 51.20 15.98 16.43
N HIS A 674 51.14 14.65 16.23
CA HIS A 674 52.15 13.71 16.70
C HIS A 674 53.18 13.34 15.62
N GLU A 675 52.77 13.29 14.35
CA GLU A 675 53.57 12.85 13.20
C GLU A 675 53.45 13.84 12.03
N PRO A 676 54.09 15.02 12.12
CA PRO A 676 53.97 16.05 11.08
C PRO A 676 54.40 15.58 9.68
N GLU A 677 55.39 14.69 9.60
CA GLU A 677 55.91 14.12 8.35
C GLU A 677 54.88 13.27 7.58
N ALA A 678 53.84 12.76 8.26
CA ALA A 678 52.74 12.02 7.64
C ALA A 678 51.91 12.89 6.67
N ILE A 679 52.06 14.23 6.71
CA ILE A 679 51.40 15.16 5.77
C ILE A 679 51.68 14.79 4.31
N SER A 680 52.89 14.29 4.03
CA SER A 680 53.32 13.89 2.69
C SER A 680 52.51 12.70 2.14
N LEU A 681 51.96 11.86 3.03
CA LEU A 681 51.18 10.66 2.73
C LEU A 681 49.67 10.90 2.67
N LEU A 682 49.20 12.06 3.13
CA LEU A 682 47.77 12.38 3.15
C LEU A 682 47.34 13.06 1.86
N ARG A 683 46.20 12.61 1.32
CA ARG A 683 45.55 13.22 0.16
C ARG A 683 44.06 13.42 0.43
N PRO A 684 43.41 14.47 -0.10
CA PRO A 684 41.96 14.59 -0.05
C PRO A 684 41.32 13.34 -0.66
N PHE A 685 40.34 12.75 0.02
CA PHE A 685 39.67 11.52 -0.41
C PHE A 685 38.19 11.79 -0.65
N ILE A 686 37.80 11.79 -1.92
CA ILE A 686 36.49 12.29 -2.32
C ILE A 686 35.61 11.12 -2.76
N GLY A 687 34.54 10.86 -2.02
CA GLY A 687 33.45 9.98 -2.45
C GLY A 687 32.24 10.75 -2.94
N GLY A 688 31.16 10.02 -3.23
CA GLY A 688 29.90 10.65 -3.67
C GLY A 688 29.34 11.63 -2.64
N ARG A 689 29.45 11.32 -1.34
CA ARG A 689 28.99 12.20 -0.26
C ARG A 689 29.84 13.45 -0.14
N GLU A 690 31.16 13.29 -0.15
CA GLU A 690 32.12 14.41 -0.07
C GLU A 690 31.97 15.32 -1.29
N TYR A 691 31.89 14.74 -2.49
CA TYR A 691 31.74 15.50 -3.74
C TYR A 691 30.44 16.30 -3.79
N ILE A 692 29.31 15.67 -3.46
CA ILE A 692 27.99 16.33 -3.57
C ILE A 692 27.80 17.38 -2.47
N ASN A 693 28.22 17.10 -1.24
CA ASN A 693 27.89 17.93 -0.08
C ASN A 693 29.06 18.81 0.40
N GLY A 694 30.19 18.85 -0.33
CA GLY A 694 31.35 19.64 0.04
C GLY A 694 32.00 19.22 1.37
N LEU A 695 31.96 17.93 1.71
CA LEU A 695 32.56 17.42 2.95
C LEU A 695 34.04 17.13 2.75
N GLU A 696 34.82 17.31 3.81
CA GLU A 696 36.26 17.05 3.80
C GLU A 696 36.58 15.67 4.39
N ARG A 697 37.43 14.91 3.69
CA ARG A 697 37.95 13.63 4.14
C ARG A 697 39.33 13.39 3.53
N TRP A 698 40.17 12.60 4.19
CA TRP A 698 41.52 12.29 3.72
C TRP A 698 41.77 10.80 3.69
N ILE A 699 42.65 10.37 2.79
CA ILE A 699 43.19 9.01 2.74
C ILE A 699 44.69 9.05 2.99
N LEU A 700 45.15 8.11 3.80
CA LEU A 700 46.56 7.85 4.05
C LEU A 700 47.09 6.87 3.00
N LEU A 701 48.17 7.23 2.31
CA LEU A 701 48.79 6.43 1.25
C LEU A 701 50.15 5.85 1.70
N PRO A 702 50.16 4.72 2.44
CA PRO A 702 51.42 4.08 2.84
C PRO A 702 52.07 3.25 1.72
N LEU A 703 51.41 3.13 0.56
CA LEU A 703 51.88 2.36 -0.58
C LEU A 703 53.22 2.90 -1.11
N GLY A 704 54.22 2.03 -1.23
CA GLY A 704 55.53 2.38 -1.79
C GLY A 704 56.44 3.18 -0.84
N VAL A 705 56.01 3.48 0.38
CA VAL A 705 56.83 4.18 1.38
C VAL A 705 57.91 3.24 1.92
N PRO A 706 59.20 3.64 1.96
CA PRO A 706 60.28 2.81 2.49
C PRO A 706 60.05 2.39 3.95
N PRO A 707 60.41 1.16 4.35
CA PRO A 707 60.21 0.69 5.72
C PRO A 707 60.89 1.55 6.80
N SER A 708 62.01 2.19 6.49
CA SER A 708 62.71 3.12 7.39
C SER A 708 61.89 4.37 7.67
N GLU A 709 61.21 4.91 6.66
CA GLU A 709 60.34 6.08 6.78
C GLU A 709 59.05 5.71 7.51
N LEU A 710 58.41 4.58 7.16
CA LEU A 710 57.23 4.09 7.89
C LEU A 710 57.54 3.85 9.37
N ARG A 711 58.70 3.27 9.70
CA ARG A 711 59.11 3.04 11.09
C ARG A 711 59.21 4.33 11.90
N ALA A 712 59.54 5.45 11.25
CA ALA A 712 59.60 6.75 11.89
C ALA A 712 58.22 7.33 12.22
N MET A 713 57.13 6.76 11.68
CA MET A 713 55.73 7.16 11.90
C MET A 713 54.91 6.05 12.61
N PRO A 714 55.04 5.86 13.94
CA PRO A 714 54.32 4.85 14.72
C PRO A 714 52.80 4.78 14.53
N GLY A 715 52.12 5.91 14.42
CA GLY A 715 50.68 6.09 14.20
C GLY A 715 50.26 5.60 12.82
N VAL A 716 51.03 5.93 11.79
CA VAL A 716 50.87 5.33 10.45
C VAL A 716 51.05 3.81 10.51
N VAL A 717 52.08 3.31 11.19
CA VAL A 717 52.32 1.87 11.35
C VAL A 717 51.18 1.17 12.11
N ASN A 718 50.62 1.81 13.13
CA ASN A 718 49.48 1.27 13.87
C ASN A 718 48.24 1.14 12.97
N ARG A 719 47.98 2.13 12.10
CA ARG A 719 46.91 2.01 11.08
C ARG A 719 47.18 0.88 10.10
N VAL A 720 48.43 0.70 9.64
CA VAL A 720 48.82 -0.45 8.78
C VAL A 720 48.56 -1.79 9.49
N ARG A 721 48.86 -1.91 10.79
CA ARG A 721 48.55 -3.11 11.58
C ARG A 721 47.05 -3.35 11.71
N ALA A 722 46.27 -2.30 11.99
CA ALA A 722 44.81 -2.40 12.08
C ALA A 722 44.17 -2.88 10.76
N VAL A 723 44.68 -2.40 9.61
CA VAL A 723 44.27 -2.90 8.29
C VAL A 723 44.58 -4.38 8.10
N ARG A 724 45.78 -4.83 8.48
CA ARG A 724 46.15 -6.26 8.43
C ARG A 724 45.20 -7.10 9.27
N GLU A 725 44.95 -6.68 10.51
CA GLU A 725 44.07 -7.37 11.45
C GLU A 725 42.63 -7.45 10.92
N TYR A 726 42.06 -6.32 10.49
CA TYR A 726 40.75 -6.26 9.84
C TYR A 726 40.66 -7.25 8.67
N ARG A 727 41.64 -7.23 7.77
CA ARG A 727 41.66 -8.08 6.58
C ARG A 727 41.79 -9.57 6.92
N THR A 728 42.59 -9.91 7.93
CA THR A 728 42.81 -11.31 8.39
C THR A 728 41.55 -11.89 9.05
N ASN A 729 40.82 -11.04 9.78
CA ASN A 729 39.61 -11.45 10.49
C ASN A 729 38.35 -11.37 9.61
N HIS A 730 38.44 -10.86 8.38
CA HIS A 730 37.30 -10.74 7.49
C HIS A 730 36.98 -12.08 6.80
N THR A 731 35.70 -12.45 6.77
CA THR A 731 35.19 -13.64 6.06
C THR A 731 35.35 -13.62 4.52
N GLY A 732 35.73 -12.49 3.93
CA GLY A 732 35.77 -12.30 2.48
C GLY A 732 37.10 -12.72 1.87
N LYS A 733 37.07 -13.59 0.84
CA LYS A 733 38.28 -14.06 0.12
C LYS A 733 39.19 -12.92 -0.36
N LEU A 734 38.58 -11.83 -0.83
CA LEU A 734 39.34 -10.65 -1.31
C LEU A 734 40.13 -9.97 -0.19
N ALA A 735 39.50 -9.70 0.96
CA ALA A 735 40.15 -9.03 2.08
C ALA A 735 41.33 -9.86 2.60
N ASN A 736 41.13 -11.17 2.79
CA ASN A 736 42.18 -12.11 3.19
C ASN A 736 43.38 -12.11 2.23
N SER A 737 43.14 -12.04 0.91
CA SER A 737 44.22 -12.01 -0.10
C SER A 737 45.10 -10.75 -0.04
N LEU A 738 44.67 -9.72 0.69
CA LEU A 738 45.38 -8.46 0.90
C LEU A 738 45.94 -8.32 2.32
N ALA A 739 45.71 -9.28 3.22
CA ALA A 739 46.12 -9.20 4.62
C ALA A 739 47.64 -9.10 4.77
N GLU A 740 48.40 -9.94 4.03
CA GLU A 740 49.87 -9.93 4.04
C GLU A 740 50.50 -8.77 3.26
N ARG A 741 49.68 -7.95 2.58
CA ARG A 741 50.10 -6.74 1.86
C ARG A 741 49.30 -5.53 2.38
N PRO A 742 49.43 -5.18 3.68
CA PRO A 742 48.51 -4.24 4.31
C PRO A 742 48.61 -2.83 3.75
N THR A 743 49.77 -2.42 3.23
CA THR A 743 49.99 -1.10 2.61
C THR A 743 49.40 -0.98 1.20
N GLU A 744 49.00 -2.09 0.56
CA GLU A 744 48.38 -2.09 -0.76
C GLU A 744 46.85 -1.93 -0.67
N PHE A 745 46.27 -1.30 -1.68
CA PHE A 745 44.82 -1.21 -1.88
C PHE A 745 44.35 -2.26 -2.87
N HIS A 746 43.05 -2.58 -2.86
CA HIS A 746 42.48 -3.49 -3.85
C HIS A 746 42.45 -2.86 -5.26
N VAL A 747 42.00 -1.62 -5.34
CA VAL A 747 42.03 -0.81 -6.56
C VAL A 747 42.74 0.49 -6.23
N THR A 748 43.78 0.82 -7.00
CA THR A 748 44.58 2.04 -6.83
C THR A 748 44.39 2.93 -8.06
N VAL A 749 43.74 4.08 -7.87
CA VAL A 749 43.58 5.12 -8.88
C VAL A 749 44.03 6.44 -8.26
N ILE A 750 45.19 6.92 -8.69
CA ILE A 750 45.82 8.16 -8.23
C ILE A 750 46.00 9.06 -9.46
N PRO A 751 45.02 9.92 -9.76
CA PRO A 751 45.09 10.79 -10.93
C PRO A 751 46.24 11.79 -10.83
N ASP A 752 46.93 12.02 -11.94
CA ASP A 752 48.01 13.01 -12.11
C ASP A 752 47.58 14.23 -12.94
N THR A 753 46.43 14.14 -13.61
CA THR A 753 45.77 15.24 -14.33
C THR A 753 44.33 15.46 -13.84
N GLU A 754 43.66 16.51 -14.32
CA GLU A 754 42.22 16.69 -14.13
C GLU A 754 41.43 15.47 -14.64
N PHE A 755 40.37 15.09 -13.94
CA PHE A 755 39.54 13.93 -14.23
C PHE A 755 38.07 14.20 -13.95
N LEU A 756 37.19 13.57 -14.73
CA LEU A 756 35.75 13.66 -14.52
C LEU A 756 35.31 12.61 -13.49
N VAL A 757 34.38 12.99 -12.62
CA VAL A 757 33.75 12.11 -11.64
C VAL A 757 32.24 12.03 -11.80
N ILE A 758 31.72 10.83 -11.61
CA ILE A 758 30.28 10.54 -11.61
C ILE A 758 29.97 9.85 -10.27
N PRO A 759 29.13 10.47 -9.40
CA PRO A 759 28.66 9.81 -8.18
C PRO A 759 27.88 8.53 -8.49
N GLU A 760 28.25 7.44 -7.81
CA GLU A 760 27.52 6.16 -7.94
C GLU A 760 26.09 6.27 -7.40
N VAL A 761 25.88 7.06 -6.34
CA VAL A 761 24.55 7.28 -5.74
C VAL A 761 24.27 8.77 -5.63
N SER A 762 23.08 9.18 -6.06
CA SER A 762 22.59 10.55 -5.95
C SER A 762 21.07 10.56 -5.77
N SER A 763 20.55 11.52 -5.00
CA SER A 763 19.11 11.65 -4.78
C SER A 763 18.35 11.76 -6.09
N GLU A 764 17.25 11.02 -6.14
CA GLU A 764 16.26 11.01 -7.21
C GLU A 764 15.54 12.34 -7.39
N ARG A 765 15.45 13.17 -6.33
CA ARG A 765 14.89 14.53 -6.41
C ARG A 765 15.64 15.39 -7.43
N ARG A 766 16.93 15.15 -7.64
CA ARG A 766 17.73 15.96 -8.57
C ARG A 766 17.36 15.64 -10.01
N LYS A 767 17.15 16.69 -10.82
CA LYS A 767 16.94 16.52 -12.26
C LYS A 767 18.19 16.02 -13.00
N TYR A 768 19.37 16.29 -12.46
CA TYR A 768 20.64 15.82 -13.00
C TYR A 768 21.50 15.27 -11.86
N ILE A 769 22.16 14.14 -12.05
CA ILE A 769 23.25 13.75 -11.14
C ILE A 769 24.34 14.82 -11.25
N PRO A 770 24.85 15.37 -10.13
CA PRO A 770 25.97 16.26 -10.17
C PRO A 770 27.21 15.50 -10.66
N ILE A 771 27.55 15.68 -11.93
CA ILE A 771 28.79 15.20 -12.56
C ILE A 771 29.72 16.41 -12.69
N GLY A 772 31.03 16.22 -12.68
CA GLY A 772 31.98 17.32 -12.87
C GLY A 772 33.42 16.89 -12.70
N TYR A 773 34.34 17.87 -12.65
CA TYR A 773 35.77 17.62 -12.66
C TYR A 773 36.38 17.78 -11.27
N LEU A 774 37.35 16.93 -10.97
CA LEU A 774 38.27 17.07 -9.84
C LEU A 774 39.69 17.15 -10.36
N LYS A 775 40.58 17.73 -9.55
CA LYS A 775 42.00 17.90 -9.86
C LYS A 775 42.88 17.26 -8.79
N PRO A 776 44.09 16.79 -9.14
CA PRO A 776 45.09 16.42 -8.16
C PRO A 776 45.33 17.58 -7.18
N PRO A 777 45.58 17.31 -5.88
CA PRO A 777 45.95 16.01 -5.31
C PRO A 777 44.75 15.14 -4.83
N ALA A 778 43.51 15.44 -5.24
CA ALA A 778 42.34 14.69 -4.79
C ALA A 778 42.32 13.25 -5.32
N ILE A 779 41.99 12.30 -4.45
CA ILE A 779 41.85 10.87 -4.76
C ILE A 779 40.37 10.49 -4.77
N PRO A 780 39.83 10.02 -5.90
CA PRO A 780 38.45 9.54 -5.96
C PRO A 780 38.35 8.21 -5.20
N SER A 781 37.34 8.08 -4.33
CA SER A 781 36.99 6.79 -3.73
C SER A 781 36.26 5.90 -4.73
N ASN A 782 36.11 4.62 -4.39
CA ASN A 782 35.32 3.67 -5.17
C ASN A 782 33.82 3.98 -5.24
N LYS A 783 33.35 5.05 -4.59
CA LYS A 783 31.98 5.59 -4.72
C LYS A 783 31.86 6.69 -5.77
N LEU A 784 32.95 7.00 -6.46
CA LEU A 784 32.97 7.78 -7.70
C LEU A 784 33.43 6.88 -8.85
N LEU A 785 32.74 6.99 -9.97
CA LEU A 785 33.25 6.53 -11.25
C LEU A 785 34.12 7.62 -11.85
N VAL A 786 35.19 7.23 -12.55
CA VAL A 786 36.27 8.13 -12.97
C VAL A 786 36.48 8.02 -14.47
N VAL A 787 36.59 9.16 -15.14
CA VAL A 787 37.00 9.26 -16.55
C VAL A 787 38.22 10.16 -16.63
N GLU A 788 39.37 9.57 -16.94
CA GLU A 788 40.60 10.30 -17.20
C GLU A 788 40.56 10.94 -18.59
N ASN A 789 41.16 12.12 -18.74
CA ASN A 789 41.20 12.86 -20.01
C ASN A 789 39.80 13.11 -20.62
N ALA A 790 38.79 13.28 -19.77
CA ALA A 790 37.41 13.51 -20.20
C ALA A 790 37.26 14.86 -20.91
N THR A 791 36.50 14.87 -22.00
CA THR A 791 36.25 16.06 -22.82
C THR A 791 34.98 16.80 -22.37
N LEU A 792 34.92 18.11 -22.61
CA LEU A 792 33.70 18.90 -22.35
C LEU A 792 32.46 18.39 -23.11
N PRO A 793 32.54 17.90 -24.38
CA PRO A 793 31.42 17.23 -25.04
C PRO A 793 30.91 16.00 -24.30
N LEU A 794 31.80 15.15 -23.76
CA LEU A 794 31.39 13.98 -22.97
C LEU A 794 30.66 14.44 -21.69
N PHE A 795 31.19 15.44 -20.99
CA PHE A 795 30.50 16.05 -19.86
C PHE A 795 29.10 16.56 -20.24
N ALA A 796 28.99 17.31 -21.33
CA ALA A 796 27.72 17.79 -21.89
C ALA A 796 26.73 16.65 -22.17
N LEU A 797 27.19 15.54 -22.75
CA LEU A 797 26.34 14.40 -23.02
C LEU A 797 25.82 13.77 -21.71
N LEU A 798 26.72 13.53 -20.75
CA LEU A 798 26.40 12.88 -19.48
C LEU A 798 25.57 13.75 -18.54
N THR A 799 25.63 15.08 -18.66
CA THR A 799 24.77 15.99 -17.90
C THR A 799 23.51 16.42 -18.64
N SER A 800 23.14 15.75 -19.73
CA SER A 800 21.91 16.03 -20.46
C SER A 800 20.70 15.29 -19.89
N THR A 801 19.51 15.86 -20.07
CA THR A 801 18.22 15.18 -19.79
C THR A 801 18.06 13.88 -20.56
N MET A 802 18.68 13.75 -21.75
CA MET A 802 18.67 12.50 -22.51
C MET A 802 19.39 11.38 -21.75
N HIS A 803 20.58 11.65 -21.25
CA HIS A 803 21.32 10.68 -20.46
C HIS A 803 20.64 10.40 -19.10
N MET A 804 20.08 11.44 -18.47
CA MET A 804 19.32 11.28 -17.24
C MET A 804 18.03 10.47 -17.45
N ALA A 805 17.38 10.56 -18.61
CA ALA A 805 16.23 9.72 -18.96
C ALA A 805 16.63 8.25 -19.05
N TRP A 806 17.77 7.94 -19.69
CA TRP A 806 18.32 6.58 -19.74
C TRP A 806 18.62 6.03 -18.34
N LEU A 807 19.35 6.80 -17.53
CA LEU A 807 19.66 6.45 -16.14
C LEU A 807 18.40 6.14 -15.32
N ARG A 808 17.34 6.97 -15.43
CA ARG A 808 16.13 6.82 -14.63
C ARG A 808 15.38 5.51 -14.86
N HIS A 809 15.42 5.03 -16.10
CA HIS A 809 14.65 3.85 -16.53
C HIS A 809 15.50 2.58 -16.52
N VAL A 810 16.78 2.68 -16.87
CA VAL A 810 17.68 1.53 -17.05
C VAL A 810 18.60 1.33 -15.84
N GLY A 811 18.99 2.42 -15.18
CA GLY A 811 19.83 2.38 -13.99
C GLY A 811 19.16 1.67 -12.81
N GLY A 812 19.99 1.20 -11.87
CA GLY A 812 19.48 0.67 -10.62
C GLY A 812 19.07 1.79 -9.67
N ARG A 813 18.51 1.42 -8.52
CA ARG A 813 18.18 2.33 -7.42
C ARG A 813 18.76 1.84 -6.11
N LEU A 814 19.06 2.77 -5.21
CA LEU A 814 19.27 2.47 -3.80
C LEU A 814 18.12 3.09 -3.01
N LYS A 815 17.18 2.26 -2.56
CA LYS A 815 15.82 2.71 -2.21
C LYS A 815 15.18 3.37 -3.44
N SER A 816 15.19 4.69 -3.50
CA SER A 816 14.71 5.47 -4.64
C SER A 816 15.79 6.32 -5.29
N ASP A 817 16.91 6.54 -4.61
CA ASP A 817 18.05 7.29 -5.14
C ASP A 817 18.58 6.61 -6.40
N TYR A 818 19.06 7.41 -7.35
CA TYR A 818 19.73 6.88 -8.53
C TYR A 818 20.96 6.08 -8.13
N SER A 819 21.11 4.87 -8.67
CA SER A 819 22.33 4.07 -8.58
C SER A 819 22.92 3.89 -9.98
N TYR A 820 23.99 4.64 -10.24
CA TYR A 820 24.67 4.67 -11.52
C TYR A 820 25.59 3.46 -11.68
N SER A 821 25.50 2.79 -12.84
CA SER A 821 26.33 1.62 -13.17
C SER A 821 27.02 1.82 -14.51
N THR A 822 28.35 1.68 -14.55
CA THR A 822 29.10 1.73 -15.81
C THR A 822 28.58 0.70 -16.82
N GLY A 823 28.42 -0.56 -16.37
CA GLY A 823 28.07 -1.65 -17.27
C GLY A 823 26.64 -1.60 -17.81
N LEU A 824 25.73 -0.93 -17.09
CA LEU A 824 24.29 -0.96 -17.39
C LEU A 824 23.72 0.38 -17.83
N VAL A 825 24.31 1.50 -17.40
CA VAL A 825 23.86 2.84 -17.80
C VAL A 825 24.78 3.38 -18.87
N TYR A 826 26.07 3.57 -18.54
CA TYR A 826 27.02 4.20 -19.46
C TYR A 826 27.32 3.34 -20.69
N ASN A 827 27.64 2.06 -20.48
CA ASN A 827 28.07 1.18 -21.54
C ASN A 827 26.93 0.80 -22.51
N THR A 828 25.69 0.92 -22.08
CA THR A 828 24.50 0.62 -22.89
C THR A 828 23.83 1.86 -23.43
N PHE A 829 24.28 3.06 -23.02
CA PHE A 829 23.66 4.31 -23.45
C PHE A 829 23.80 4.45 -24.97
N PRO A 830 22.69 4.55 -25.71
CA PRO A 830 22.71 4.75 -27.15
C PRO A 830 22.96 6.23 -27.44
N ALA A 831 24.23 6.63 -27.41
CA ALA A 831 24.65 7.99 -27.72
C ALA A 831 24.38 8.31 -29.20
N PRO A 832 24.39 9.59 -29.62
CA PRO A 832 24.23 9.92 -31.04
C PRO A 832 25.25 9.14 -31.89
N PRO A 833 24.85 8.52 -33.02
CA PRO A 833 25.76 7.70 -33.82
C PRO A 833 27.04 8.44 -34.18
N ASP A 834 28.20 7.82 -34.00
CA ASP A 834 29.52 8.41 -34.28
C ASP A 834 29.86 9.66 -33.41
N PHE A 835 29.30 9.75 -32.20
CA PHE A 835 29.45 10.91 -31.29
C PHE A 835 30.90 11.41 -31.21
N GLU A 836 31.86 10.53 -30.86
CA GLU A 836 33.26 10.91 -30.63
C GLU A 836 33.96 11.53 -31.86
N ASN A 837 33.51 11.21 -33.08
CA ASN A 837 34.15 11.71 -34.31
C ASN A 837 33.47 12.98 -34.87
N ARG A 838 32.32 13.41 -34.30
CA ARG A 838 31.57 14.59 -34.77
C ARG A 838 32.11 15.91 -34.20
N LYS A 839 33.29 16.33 -34.68
CA LYS A 839 33.95 17.58 -34.26
C LYS A 839 33.04 18.83 -34.35
N ALA A 840 32.21 18.92 -35.40
CA ALA A 840 31.27 20.03 -35.57
C ALA A 840 30.15 20.04 -34.51
N ASP A 841 29.83 18.89 -33.92
CA ASP A 841 28.87 18.78 -32.84
C ASP A 841 29.53 19.14 -31.50
N HIS A 842 30.75 18.65 -31.27
CA HIS A 842 31.57 18.98 -30.12
C HIS A 842 31.77 20.49 -29.97
N ALA A 843 32.14 21.17 -31.05
CA ALA A 843 32.32 22.63 -31.06
C ALA A 843 31.06 23.42 -30.65
N LYS A 844 29.86 22.83 -30.78
CA LYS A 844 28.61 23.45 -30.30
C LYS A 844 28.25 23.07 -28.86
N LEU A 845 28.72 21.92 -28.37
CA LEU A 845 28.44 21.44 -27.02
C LEU A 845 29.44 21.99 -25.99
N GLU A 846 30.70 22.18 -26.36
CA GLU A 846 31.77 22.72 -25.51
C GLU A 846 31.38 24.04 -24.79
N PRO A 847 30.91 25.10 -25.48
CA PRO A 847 30.55 26.34 -24.79
C PRO A 847 29.34 26.16 -23.86
N LEU A 848 28.43 25.22 -24.14
CA LEU A 848 27.27 24.94 -23.28
C LEU A 848 27.66 24.14 -22.04
N ALA A 849 28.58 23.19 -22.19
CA ALA A 849 29.22 22.49 -21.09
C ALA A 849 29.96 23.48 -20.17
N GLN A 850 30.76 24.37 -20.75
CA GLN A 850 31.49 25.39 -19.99
C GLN A 850 30.53 26.34 -19.26
N ALA A 851 29.44 26.77 -19.89
CA ALA A 851 28.43 27.61 -19.24
C ALA A 851 27.80 26.98 -18.00
N ILE A 852 27.68 25.64 -17.93
CA ILE A 852 27.24 24.95 -16.72
C ILE A 852 28.30 25.02 -15.62
N LEU A 853 29.57 24.83 -15.97
CA LEU A 853 30.68 24.94 -15.00
C LEU A 853 30.82 26.37 -14.48
N ASP A 854 30.73 27.37 -15.35
CA ASP A 854 30.78 28.78 -15.01
C ASP A 854 29.59 29.16 -14.09
N ALA A 855 28.38 28.73 -14.44
CA ALA A 855 27.20 28.99 -13.62
C ALA A 855 27.28 28.34 -12.22
N ARG A 856 28.02 27.23 -12.06
CA ARG A 856 28.32 26.68 -10.73
C ARG A 856 29.36 27.54 -9.99
N ALA A 857 30.38 28.01 -10.70
CA ALA A 857 31.46 28.82 -10.14
C ALA A 857 30.98 30.20 -9.62
N ASP A 858 29.87 30.73 -10.17
CA ASP A 858 29.20 31.94 -9.68
C ASP A 858 28.68 31.82 -8.22
N HIS A 859 28.66 30.61 -7.64
CA HIS A 859 28.14 30.32 -6.30
C HIS A 859 29.17 29.59 -5.41
N PRO A 860 30.30 30.22 -5.05
CA PRO A 860 31.42 29.54 -4.39
C PRO A 860 31.13 28.99 -2.98
N ASN A 861 30.08 29.47 -2.31
CA ASN A 861 29.69 29.03 -0.98
C ASN A 861 28.59 27.95 -0.98
N ALA A 862 28.08 27.57 -2.16
CA ALA A 862 27.03 26.57 -2.31
C ALA A 862 27.64 25.20 -2.63
N THR A 863 27.08 24.14 -2.07
CA THR A 863 27.45 22.77 -2.42
C THR A 863 26.76 22.34 -3.72
N LEU A 864 27.22 21.24 -4.33
CA LEU A 864 26.48 20.65 -5.46
C LEU A 864 25.11 20.12 -5.03
N ALA A 865 24.92 19.78 -3.76
CA ALA A 865 23.62 19.42 -3.21
C ALA A 865 22.66 20.61 -3.31
N ASP A 866 23.09 21.80 -2.89
CA ASP A 866 22.30 23.04 -2.94
C ASP A 866 22.02 23.46 -4.39
N LEU A 867 23.05 23.45 -5.24
CA LEU A 867 22.94 23.90 -6.63
C LEU A 867 22.04 23.02 -7.50
N TYR A 868 21.86 21.75 -7.13
CA TYR A 868 21.04 20.78 -7.85
C TYR A 868 19.78 20.35 -7.11
N ASP A 869 19.48 20.95 -5.96
CA ASP A 869 18.15 20.85 -5.38
C ASP A 869 17.15 21.58 -6.31
N PRO A 870 16.06 20.93 -6.74
CA PRO A 870 15.11 21.54 -7.68
C PRO A 870 14.55 22.89 -7.24
N ASP A 871 14.36 23.06 -5.93
CA ASP A 871 13.72 24.23 -5.33
C ASP A 871 14.74 25.38 -5.18
N LEU A 872 16.02 25.04 -4.98
CA LEU A 872 17.11 26.01 -4.76
C LEU A 872 17.95 26.30 -6.01
N MET A 873 17.85 25.47 -7.07
CA MET A 873 18.69 25.56 -8.26
C MET A 873 18.68 26.97 -8.88
N PRO A 874 19.85 27.66 -8.96
CA PRO A 874 19.93 29.02 -9.48
C PRO A 874 19.42 29.17 -10.94
N PRO A 875 18.75 30.28 -11.29
CA PRO A 875 18.20 30.48 -12.64
C PRO A 875 19.23 30.49 -13.78
N ASN A 876 20.46 30.95 -13.55
CA ASN A 876 21.57 30.87 -14.53
C ASN A 876 21.94 29.41 -14.83
N LEU A 877 22.14 28.59 -13.79
CA LEU A 877 22.45 27.17 -13.92
C LEU A 877 21.31 26.40 -14.60
N ARG A 878 20.05 26.67 -14.21
CA ARG A 878 18.86 26.07 -14.85
C ARG A 878 18.80 26.38 -16.35
N ARG A 879 19.04 27.64 -16.74
CA ARG A 879 19.08 28.05 -18.16
C ARG A 879 20.22 27.41 -18.93
N ALA A 880 21.39 27.25 -18.31
CA ALA A 880 22.54 26.58 -18.92
C ALA A 880 22.21 25.10 -19.25
N HIS A 881 21.61 24.37 -18.31
CA HIS A 881 21.12 23.00 -18.54
C HIS A 881 20.07 22.93 -19.64
N GLN A 882 19.06 23.81 -19.62
CA GLN A 882 18.03 23.85 -20.67
C GLN A 882 18.61 24.13 -22.07
N ALA A 883 19.65 24.97 -22.16
CA ALA A 883 20.33 25.23 -23.42
C ALA A 883 21.12 24.01 -23.91
N LEU A 884 21.84 23.35 -23.00
CA LEU A 884 22.54 22.10 -23.27
C LEU A 884 21.55 21.00 -23.72
N ASP A 885 20.44 20.82 -23.01
CA ASP A 885 19.41 19.83 -23.30
C ASP A 885 18.88 19.98 -24.73
N ARG A 886 18.50 21.21 -25.13
CA ARG A 886 18.04 21.48 -26.50
C ARG A 886 19.12 21.19 -27.54
N ALA A 887 20.39 21.42 -27.21
CA ALA A 887 21.49 21.16 -28.13
C ALA A 887 21.77 19.66 -28.28
N VAL A 888 21.67 18.89 -27.20
CA VAL A 888 21.80 17.43 -27.20
C VAL A 888 20.61 16.75 -27.87
N ASP A 889 19.37 17.16 -27.55
CA ASP A 889 18.14 16.63 -28.17
C ASP A 889 18.20 16.73 -29.70
N ARG A 890 18.71 17.85 -30.23
CA ARG A 890 18.90 18.07 -31.68
C ARG A 890 19.87 17.10 -32.35
N ARG A 891 20.66 16.35 -31.59
CA ARG A 891 21.59 15.33 -32.11
C ARG A 891 20.96 13.97 -32.27
N TYR A 892 19.82 13.76 -31.61
CA TYR A 892 18.96 12.60 -31.78
C TYR A 892 17.93 12.86 -32.88
N ARG A 893 17.23 14.01 -32.84
CA ARG A 893 16.26 14.38 -33.90
C ARG A 893 15.97 15.88 -33.96
N LYS A 894 15.44 16.35 -35.10
CA LYS A 894 15.21 17.78 -35.38
C LYS A 894 14.12 18.44 -34.51
N SER A 895 13.03 17.72 -34.21
CA SER A 895 11.82 18.25 -33.56
C SER A 895 11.94 18.47 -32.04
N GLY A 896 13.07 18.14 -31.40
CA GLY A 896 13.19 18.13 -29.93
C GLY A 896 12.37 16.98 -29.32
N PHE A 897 12.12 16.98 -28.01
CA PHE A 897 11.28 15.97 -27.32
C PHE A 897 10.31 16.65 -26.35
N ALA A 898 9.03 16.27 -26.41
CA ALA A 898 7.96 16.88 -25.61
C ALA A 898 7.98 16.40 -24.16
N SER A 899 8.42 15.17 -23.90
CA SER A 899 8.40 14.56 -22.57
C SER A 899 9.62 13.66 -22.32
N GLU A 900 9.81 13.20 -21.09
CA GLU A 900 10.81 12.17 -20.78
C GLU A 900 10.43 10.82 -21.39
N ARG A 901 9.14 10.49 -21.43
CA ARG A 901 8.61 9.29 -22.09
C ARG A 901 9.05 9.20 -23.55
N GLU A 902 8.90 10.29 -24.29
CA GLU A 902 9.28 10.32 -25.70
C GLU A 902 10.81 10.16 -25.90
N ARG A 903 11.62 10.67 -24.95
CA ARG A 903 13.07 10.45 -24.95
C ARG A 903 13.40 8.99 -24.75
N ILE A 904 12.81 8.34 -23.74
CA ILE A 904 13.16 6.96 -23.43
C ILE A 904 12.70 5.98 -24.51
N GLU A 905 11.49 6.17 -25.08
CA GLU A 905 11.00 5.36 -26.20
C GLU A 905 11.94 5.48 -27.41
N HIS A 906 12.44 6.68 -27.70
CA HIS A 906 13.43 6.89 -28.76
C HIS A 906 14.79 6.25 -28.46
N LEU A 907 15.28 6.34 -27.23
CA LEU A 907 16.54 5.70 -26.83
C LEU A 907 16.44 4.17 -26.91
N PHE A 908 15.29 3.58 -26.57
CA PHE A 908 15.08 2.14 -26.72
C PHE A 908 15.14 1.69 -28.18
N MET A 909 14.52 2.44 -29.10
CA MET A 909 14.64 2.17 -30.55
C MET A 909 16.10 2.21 -31.00
N LEU A 910 16.85 3.24 -30.62
CA LEU A 910 18.27 3.35 -30.98
C LEU A 910 19.13 2.23 -30.37
N TYR A 911 18.85 1.84 -29.13
CA TYR A 911 19.55 0.73 -28.49
C TYR A 911 19.33 -0.59 -29.26
N GLU A 912 18.08 -0.86 -29.66
CA GLU A 912 17.73 -2.03 -30.47
C GLU A 912 18.48 -2.07 -31.81
N GLU A 913 18.50 -0.96 -32.53
CA GLU A 913 19.23 -0.81 -33.80
C GLU A 913 20.73 -1.06 -33.64
N MET A 914 21.34 -0.50 -32.59
CA MET A 914 22.76 -0.67 -32.29
C MET A 914 23.09 -2.12 -31.91
N ARG A 915 22.25 -2.77 -31.10
CA ARG A 915 22.40 -4.18 -30.73
C ARG A 915 22.38 -5.08 -31.97
N ALA A 916 21.40 -4.90 -32.86
CA ALA A 916 21.29 -5.67 -34.09
C ALA A 916 22.54 -5.54 -34.97
N THR A 917 23.09 -4.33 -35.07
CA THR A 917 24.32 -4.05 -35.83
C THR A 917 25.55 -4.75 -35.23
N LEU A 918 25.69 -4.73 -33.90
CA LEU A 918 26.78 -5.41 -33.20
C LEU A 918 26.72 -6.93 -33.36
N GLU A 919 25.53 -7.53 -33.28
CA GLU A 919 25.32 -8.97 -33.47
C GLU A 919 25.61 -9.43 -34.90
N ALA A 920 25.21 -8.64 -35.90
CA ALA A 920 25.54 -8.90 -37.30
C ALA A 920 27.06 -8.88 -37.55
N GLY A 921 27.77 -7.89 -37.00
CA GLY A 921 29.23 -7.78 -37.12
C GLY A 921 30.02 -8.89 -36.40
N ILE A 922 29.43 -9.56 -35.39
CA ILE A 922 30.01 -10.75 -34.75
C ILE A 922 29.85 -11.99 -35.64
N LYS A 923 28.70 -12.15 -36.31
CA LYS A 923 28.43 -13.27 -37.24
C LYS A 923 29.30 -13.21 -38.50
N GLU A 924 29.73 -12.02 -38.93
CA GLU A 924 30.57 -11.83 -40.12
C GLU A 924 32.08 -12.05 -39.90
N LYS A 925 32.57 -12.20 -38.66
CA LYS A 925 34.01 -12.50 -38.45
C LYS A 925 34.29 -13.96 -38.85
N PRO A 926 35.09 -14.23 -39.91
CA PRO A 926 35.41 -15.59 -40.28
C PRO A 926 36.26 -16.23 -39.17
N LYS A 927 35.89 -17.44 -38.75
CA LYS A 927 36.72 -18.26 -37.85
C LYS A 927 38.12 -18.34 -38.45
N ARG A 928 39.09 -17.66 -37.82
CA ARG A 928 40.51 -17.86 -38.14
C ARG A 928 40.82 -19.34 -37.88
N ARG A 929 41.12 -20.05 -38.96
CA ARG A 929 41.63 -21.43 -38.95
C ARG A 929 43.03 -21.47 -38.36
#